data_AF-A0A5E3XA97-F1
#
_entry.id   AF-A0A5E3XA97-F1
#
_cell.length_a   1.000
_cell.length_b   1.000
_cell.length_c   1.000
_cell.angle_alpha   90.00
_cell.angle_beta   90.00
_cell.angle_gamma   90.00
#
_symmetry.space_group_name_H-M   'P 1'
#
loop_
_entity.id
_entity.type
_entity.pdbx_description
1 polymer ?
#
loop_
_entity_poly.entity_id
_entity_poly.type
_entity_poly.pdbx_seq_one_letter_code
_entity_poly.pdbx_strand_id
1 'polypeptide(L)'
;MNPPNVSVQHPAANNTALPVPTPSVSPASTPSAPCKKLPKFKKNKGVAAPQPASNTTATQARAPSPPTVSLGTPQPTPPSSRAARTIPAGYKYAVEWGQSILFEYNTDYMPPYVGEAVFNGEVADDGLFHAFEYIRQPMLYDELSPQLLFTCVPRCGHKDTDEFHAAWHEDWDEERLLPVAEQKNRRVARDKTLLGELIKVGFFSRKKVHDVERMRVHDLKNNYQEAVTLLQEVWHKGSLKKGDAGWEVLEKMRLPGTIVSTMWKAWARMHWFGVLTDAEAEMCHRVYQCTALEVDGWLDIVASFLRLFVRQRPNHPLYRRLSLGPSECRGAIFAGDDIDAYHAVYSALKVPTYVNIARADLDSGVMSGIKFSKPDALRCSSTISIKLSTIKQKTLPFMWYPPLQAPWAKFEAQACGYAPHAESEETFKPADVVLSLKRKLENVDQNKKRIRLAQEVQQERRDEAFHRVCGDIGTSRERYMLYAQVLPAFRHQFDRLSQARPKQVLAHARLCAVNQKGEGILWSYLPPWQYITGGAPKRQARMLVNITHALPILLLRIKLAENNKNIMRFRGKGWRKFAAKVVTKEELWGEKGGKMNGLELLGGEDFEELRKLPDGLRMWGKLPCGHDAMEERLMDEQLRGSLCYSLNQWLLLFALCDIASPDGMEAARIPELSNKGSKHRVPDLMDHDREKNCPVLKAARNIAMLSKPINRDGWPEPWAPDTLNVKDRRKWLKSFAMLLASAKDCEFLDSYTQRRTNEAHVWDEWALGNLLRDVNSFQPLPPEREESLEDHLMLRYMLMLLKSLKQWPIEFMDRPRGGLHKCVTCHEEDQKKCLEERGTLGEQDMVERFEEEWDLSMPGEGDLSDEN
;
A
#
# COMPACT_ATOMS: atom_id res chain seq x y z
N MET A 1 -51.00 -47.52 5.91
CA MET A 1 -51.05 -46.20 6.58
C MET A 1 -51.08 -45.17 5.47
N ASN A 2 -52.29 -44.68 5.17
CA ASN A 2 -52.61 -43.79 4.06
C ASN A 2 -52.71 -42.34 4.56
N PRO A 3 -52.39 -41.34 3.72
CA PRO A 3 -52.57 -39.93 4.04
C PRO A 3 -54.03 -39.49 3.79
N PRO A 4 -54.56 -38.49 4.52
CA PRO A 4 -55.92 -38.01 4.29
C PRO A 4 -55.98 -36.89 3.24
N ASN A 5 -57.10 -36.95 2.55
CA ASN A 5 -57.64 -36.11 1.49
C ASN A 5 -58.51 -34.96 2.09
N VAL A 6 -59.12 -34.14 1.20
CA VAL A 6 -60.28 -33.21 1.36
C VAL A 6 -59.85 -31.74 1.11
N SER A 7 -60.14 -31.08 -0.03
CA SER A 7 -61.39 -30.76 -0.77
C SER A 7 -62.07 -29.42 -0.38
N VAL A 8 -61.89 -28.43 -1.28
CA VAL A 8 -62.84 -27.48 -1.92
C VAL A 8 -63.87 -26.70 -1.07
N GLN A 9 -63.94 -25.37 -1.29
CA GLN A 9 -65.20 -24.61 -1.56
C GLN A 9 -64.95 -23.18 -2.09
N HIS A 10 -65.62 -22.85 -3.21
CA HIS A 10 -65.93 -21.49 -3.67
C HIS A 10 -67.21 -20.98 -2.98
N PRO A 11 -67.47 -19.66 -2.96
CA PRO A 11 -68.71 -19.19 -3.58
C PRO A 11 -68.63 -17.88 -4.37
N ALA A 12 -69.71 -17.63 -5.10
CA ALA A 12 -69.91 -16.61 -6.12
C ALA A 12 -70.54 -15.30 -5.63
N ALA A 13 -70.42 -14.30 -6.51
CA ALA A 13 -71.14 -13.04 -6.74
C ALA A 13 -72.30 -12.58 -5.84
N ASN A 14 -72.30 -11.27 -5.55
CA ASN A 14 -73.54 -10.46 -5.55
C ASN A 14 -73.27 -8.99 -5.93
N ASN A 15 -74.11 -8.48 -6.83
CA ASN A 15 -74.18 -7.09 -7.31
C ASN A 15 -75.06 -6.24 -6.37
N THR A 16 -74.71 -4.98 -6.11
CA THR A 16 -75.70 -3.89 -5.93
C THR A 16 -75.07 -2.51 -6.21
N ALA A 17 -75.89 -1.60 -6.74
CA ALA A 17 -75.52 -0.37 -7.44
C ALA A 17 -75.31 0.89 -6.56
N LEU A 18 -74.54 1.85 -7.11
CA LEU A 18 -74.61 3.34 -7.11
C LEU A 18 -75.33 4.10 -5.97
N PRO A 19 -74.83 5.30 -5.52
CA PRO A 19 -74.88 6.50 -6.37
C PRO A 19 -73.77 7.58 -6.23
N VAL A 20 -73.78 8.48 -7.22
CA VAL A 20 -73.03 9.74 -7.38
C VAL A 20 -73.52 10.82 -6.39
N PRO A 21 -72.64 11.74 -5.95
CA PRO A 21 -72.98 13.17 -6.07
C PRO A 21 -71.78 14.10 -6.37
N THR A 22 -71.95 14.98 -7.36
CA THR A 22 -71.56 16.42 -7.33
C THR A 22 -72.59 17.20 -6.47
N PRO A 23 -72.42 18.49 -6.05
CA PRO A 23 -71.45 19.54 -6.44
C PRO A 23 -70.90 20.39 -5.25
N SER A 24 -70.06 21.39 -5.49
CA SER A 24 -70.29 22.79 -5.07
C SER A 24 -69.11 23.71 -5.37
N VAL A 25 -69.47 24.96 -5.66
CA VAL A 25 -68.68 26.04 -6.26
C VAL A 25 -68.71 27.25 -5.30
N SER A 26 -67.61 28.01 -5.28
CA SER A 26 -67.43 29.42 -4.85
C SER A 26 -67.14 29.75 -3.36
N PRO A 27 -66.57 30.94 -3.04
CA PRO A 27 -65.34 31.55 -3.59
C PRO A 27 -64.48 32.27 -2.50
N ALA A 28 -63.38 32.88 -2.97
CA ALA A 28 -62.64 34.02 -2.38
C ALA A 28 -61.74 33.78 -1.14
N SER A 29 -60.43 33.90 -1.32
CA SER A 29 -59.71 35.17 -1.05
C SER A 29 -58.19 34.98 -1.15
N THR A 30 -57.57 35.89 -1.91
CA THR A 30 -56.13 36.13 -2.03
C THR A 30 -55.54 36.60 -0.69
N PRO A 31 -54.25 36.34 -0.41
CA PRO A 31 -53.30 37.42 -0.68
C PRO A 31 -51.98 36.96 -1.32
N SER A 32 -51.53 37.81 -2.22
CA SER A 32 -50.25 37.81 -2.94
C SER A 32 -49.06 38.18 -2.06
N ALA A 33 -47.92 37.48 -2.22
CA ALA A 33 -46.55 38.00 -2.08
C ALA A 33 -45.51 36.92 -2.55
N PRO A 34 -44.25 37.26 -2.85
CA PRO A 34 -43.80 37.92 -4.06
C PRO A 34 -42.87 37.05 -4.92
N CYS A 35 -42.96 37.25 -6.24
CA CYS A 35 -42.13 36.66 -7.27
C CYS A 35 -40.66 37.09 -7.13
N LYS A 36 -39.75 36.17 -6.80
CA LYS A 36 -38.30 36.40 -6.85
C LYS A 36 -37.86 36.44 -8.32
N LYS A 37 -37.67 37.66 -8.82
CA LYS A 37 -37.06 37.93 -10.13
C LYS A 37 -35.63 37.38 -10.14
N LEU A 38 -35.35 36.49 -11.09
CA LEU A 38 -34.00 36.07 -11.45
C LEU A 38 -33.19 37.30 -11.90
N PRO A 39 -31.90 37.40 -11.52
CA PRO A 39 -31.06 38.53 -11.89
C PRO A 39 -30.85 38.58 -13.41
N LYS A 40 -31.14 39.74 -13.99
CA LYS A 40 -30.85 40.07 -15.39
C LYS A 40 -29.33 40.11 -15.58
N PHE A 41 -28.78 39.15 -16.32
CA PHE A 41 -27.40 39.23 -16.79
C PHE A 41 -27.27 40.40 -17.77
N LYS A 42 -26.42 41.37 -17.41
CA LYS A 42 -25.98 42.45 -18.29
C LYS A 42 -25.22 41.84 -19.46
N LYS A 43 -25.72 42.06 -20.68
CA LYS A 43 -24.96 41.91 -21.94
C LYS A 43 -23.77 42.86 -21.88
N ASN A 44 -22.56 42.34 -21.69
CA ASN A 44 -21.35 43.07 -22.03
C ASN A 44 -21.07 42.93 -23.53
N LYS A 45 -20.94 44.09 -24.16
CA LYS A 45 -20.49 44.31 -25.53
C LYS A 45 -19.04 43.87 -25.69
N GLY A 46 -18.75 43.26 -26.83
CA GLY A 46 -17.50 43.46 -27.58
C GLY A 46 -16.35 42.52 -27.24
N VAL A 47 -16.22 41.45 -28.03
CA VAL A 47 -14.91 40.94 -28.49
C VAL A 47 -15.06 40.55 -29.96
N ALA A 48 -14.09 40.99 -30.75
CA ALA A 48 -14.06 40.97 -32.21
C ALA A 48 -14.10 39.55 -32.82
N ALA A 49 -14.62 39.49 -34.03
CA ALA A 49 -14.63 38.31 -34.89
C ALA A 49 -13.19 37.83 -35.21
N PRO A 50 -12.92 36.51 -35.21
CA PRO A 50 -11.74 35.99 -35.88
C PRO A 50 -11.97 36.04 -37.39
N GLN A 51 -11.03 36.64 -38.12
CA GLN A 51 -10.94 36.57 -39.56
C GLN A 51 -10.78 35.11 -40.04
N PRO A 52 -11.25 34.78 -41.26
CA PRO A 52 -11.00 33.49 -41.87
C PRO A 52 -9.52 33.34 -42.21
N ALA A 53 -8.87 32.33 -41.62
CA ALA A 53 -7.52 31.96 -41.99
C ALA A 53 -7.53 31.34 -43.41
N SER A 54 -6.69 31.94 -44.22
CA SER A 54 -6.21 31.61 -45.56
C SER A 54 -6.17 30.11 -45.87
N ASN A 55 -6.76 29.76 -47.02
CA ASN A 55 -6.43 28.55 -47.76
C ASN A 55 -4.91 28.48 -47.96
N THR A 56 -4.26 27.55 -47.26
CA THR A 56 -2.89 27.15 -47.56
C THR A 56 -2.99 25.84 -48.30
N THR A 57 -2.76 25.91 -49.61
CA THR A 57 -2.59 24.80 -50.53
C THR A 57 -1.46 23.92 -50.00
N ALA A 58 -1.78 22.79 -49.38
CA ALA A 58 -0.81 21.77 -49.03
C ALA A 58 -0.49 20.97 -50.29
N THR A 59 0.65 21.29 -50.88
CA THR A 59 1.36 20.51 -51.89
C THR A 59 1.47 19.06 -51.41
N GLN A 60 0.90 18.13 -52.19
CA GLN A 60 1.05 16.69 -51.98
C GLN A 60 2.53 16.31 -52.06
N ALA A 61 3.15 16.09 -50.90
CA ALA A 61 4.40 15.36 -50.81
C ALA A 61 4.09 13.88 -51.04
N ARG A 62 4.49 13.40 -52.21
CA ARG A 62 4.47 12.00 -52.64
C ARG A 62 5.34 11.20 -51.67
N ALA A 63 4.74 10.28 -50.91
CA ALA A 63 5.49 9.34 -50.09
C ALA A 63 6.44 8.52 -50.99
N PRO A 64 7.69 8.27 -50.56
CA PRO A 64 8.60 7.39 -51.27
C PRO A 64 8.03 5.96 -51.26
N SER A 65 7.95 5.35 -52.44
CA SER A 65 7.62 3.94 -52.59
C SER A 65 8.60 3.10 -51.76
N PRO A 66 8.15 2.06 -51.04
CA PRO A 66 9.07 1.15 -50.36
C PRO A 66 10.00 0.49 -51.39
N PRO A 67 11.27 0.21 -51.04
CA PRO A 67 12.17 -0.49 -51.94
C PRO A 67 11.55 -1.84 -52.31
N THR A 68 11.39 -2.05 -53.61
CA THR A 68 11.04 -3.35 -54.17
C THR A 68 12.18 -4.30 -53.85
N VAL A 69 12.07 -5.02 -52.73
CA VAL A 69 12.88 -6.20 -52.47
C VAL A 69 12.38 -7.24 -53.45
N SER A 70 13.13 -7.42 -54.55
CA SER A 70 13.02 -8.63 -55.38
C SER A 70 13.34 -9.83 -54.49
N LEU A 71 12.31 -10.42 -53.88
CA LEU A 71 12.35 -11.79 -53.41
C LEU A 71 12.63 -12.67 -54.64
N GLY A 72 13.91 -13.01 -54.81
CA GLY A 72 14.30 -14.14 -55.64
C GLY A 72 13.49 -15.34 -55.18
N THR A 73 12.73 -15.92 -56.11
CA THR A 73 11.95 -17.13 -55.89
C THR A 73 12.94 -18.21 -55.42
N PRO A 74 12.82 -18.74 -54.19
CA PRO A 74 13.67 -19.84 -53.76
C PRO A 74 13.36 -21.02 -54.67
N GLN A 75 14.39 -21.47 -55.38
CA GLN A 75 14.37 -22.67 -56.21
C GLN A 75 13.90 -23.83 -55.31
N PRO A 76 12.87 -24.62 -55.70
CA PRO A 76 12.36 -25.67 -54.86
C PRO A 76 13.46 -26.73 -54.65
N THR A 77 14.03 -26.75 -53.44
CA THR A 77 14.81 -27.89 -52.97
C THR A 77 13.97 -29.16 -53.13
N PRO A 78 14.54 -30.24 -53.70
CA PRO A 78 13.80 -31.49 -53.86
C PRO A 78 13.26 -31.94 -52.49
N PRO A 79 12.04 -32.51 -52.44
CA PRO A 79 11.45 -32.94 -51.18
C PRO A 79 12.36 -33.98 -50.54
N SER A 80 13.06 -33.59 -49.48
CA SER A 80 13.71 -34.51 -48.56
C SER A 80 12.66 -35.55 -48.19
N SER A 81 12.91 -36.83 -48.47
CA SER A 81 12.02 -37.93 -48.13
C SER A 81 11.73 -37.85 -46.63
N ARG A 82 10.55 -37.37 -46.26
CA ARG A 82 10.12 -37.32 -44.87
C ARG A 82 10.09 -38.76 -44.36
N ALA A 83 10.79 -39.02 -43.27
CA ALA A 83 10.76 -40.33 -42.63
C ALA A 83 9.30 -40.64 -42.23
N ALA A 84 8.85 -41.86 -42.52
CA ALA A 84 7.53 -42.31 -42.14
C ALA A 84 7.35 -42.19 -40.62
N ARG A 85 6.23 -41.61 -40.19
CA ARG A 85 5.93 -41.36 -38.79
C ARG A 85 5.17 -42.54 -38.20
N THR A 86 5.57 -42.98 -37.00
CA THR A 86 4.89 -44.06 -36.28
C THR A 86 3.66 -43.54 -35.56
N ILE A 87 2.53 -44.25 -35.65
CA ILE A 87 1.33 -43.95 -34.86
C ILE A 87 1.58 -44.37 -33.40
N PRO A 88 1.36 -43.50 -32.40
CA PRO A 88 1.44 -43.91 -31.00
C PRO A 88 0.49 -45.08 -30.69
N ALA A 89 0.92 -45.99 -29.81
CA ALA A 89 0.09 -47.15 -29.48
C ALA A 89 -1.14 -46.74 -28.65
N GLY A 90 -2.26 -47.42 -28.87
CA GLY A 90 -3.45 -47.31 -28.00
C GLY A 90 -4.50 -46.29 -28.42
N TYR A 91 -4.52 -45.85 -29.67
CA TYR A 91 -5.64 -45.06 -30.19
C TYR A 91 -6.94 -45.89 -30.15
N LYS A 92 -8.07 -45.22 -29.84
CA LYS A 92 -9.39 -45.84 -29.75
C LYS A 92 -10.13 -45.75 -31.07
N TYR A 93 -10.06 -44.58 -31.71
CA TYR A 93 -10.68 -44.30 -32.99
C TYR A 93 -9.66 -43.63 -33.92
N ALA A 94 -9.98 -43.64 -35.22
CA ALA A 94 -9.25 -42.87 -36.21
C ALA A 94 -10.27 -42.26 -37.18
N VAL A 95 -10.07 -41.00 -37.55
CA VAL A 95 -11.01 -40.26 -38.40
C VAL A 95 -10.26 -39.56 -39.52
N GLU A 96 -10.84 -39.57 -40.73
CA GLU A 96 -10.33 -38.77 -41.82
C GLU A 96 -10.52 -37.28 -41.51
N TRP A 97 -9.42 -36.53 -41.49
CA TRP A 97 -9.39 -35.14 -41.06
C TRP A 97 -8.67 -34.32 -42.14
N GLY A 98 -9.38 -34.06 -43.25
CA GLY A 98 -8.81 -33.43 -44.44
C GLY A 98 -7.81 -34.34 -45.16
N GLN A 99 -6.58 -33.85 -45.35
CA GLN A 99 -5.46 -34.64 -45.92
C GLN A 99 -4.68 -35.42 -44.86
N SER A 100 -5.12 -35.38 -43.62
CA SER A 100 -4.51 -36.02 -42.47
C SER A 100 -5.47 -37.00 -41.79
N ILE A 101 -4.95 -37.77 -40.85
CA ILE A 101 -5.72 -38.70 -40.03
C ILE A 101 -5.56 -38.25 -38.59
N LEU A 102 -6.70 -38.12 -37.91
CA LEU A 102 -6.75 -37.84 -36.49
C LEU A 102 -6.93 -39.16 -35.75
N PHE A 103 -6.05 -39.46 -34.80
CA PHE A 103 -6.13 -40.63 -33.93
C PHE A 103 -6.52 -40.20 -32.52
N GLU A 104 -7.63 -40.73 -32.00
CA GLU A 104 -8.18 -40.32 -30.71
C GLU A 104 -7.74 -41.22 -29.55
N TYR A 105 -7.35 -40.60 -28.43
CA TYR A 105 -6.93 -41.29 -27.20
C TYR A 105 -7.68 -40.72 -26.00
N ASN A 106 -8.06 -41.61 -25.06
CA ASN A 106 -8.78 -41.26 -23.83
C ASN A 106 -10.09 -40.48 -24.04
N THR A 107 -10.74 -40.63 -25.19
CA THR A 107 -11.99 -39.94 -25.53
C THR A 107 -12.84 -40.77 -26.48
N ASP A 108 -14.14 -40.52 -26.44
CA ASP A 108 -15.13 -41.06 -27.36
C ASP A 108 -15.61 -40.04 -28.39
N TYR A 109 -15.13 -38.80 -28.27
CA TYR A 109 -15.49 -37.72 -29.18
C TYR A 109 -14.56 -37.68 -30.38
N MET A 110 -15.12 -37.58 -31.57
CA MET A 110 -14.44 -37.52 -32.86
C MET A 110 -14.72 -36.16 -33.52
N PRO A 111 -13.84 -35.15 -33.40
CA PRO A 111 -14.14 -33.79 -33.83
C PRO A 111 -14.27 -33.69 -35.37
N PRO A 112 -15.20 -32.86 -35.89
CA PRO A 112 -15.29 -32.61 -37.32
C PRO A 112 -14.06 -31.83 -37.84
N TYR A 113 -13.78 -31.97 -39.13
CA TYR A 113 -12.73 -31.21 -39.80
C TYR A 113 -13.20 -29.79 -40.11
N VAL A 114 -12.47 -28.81 -39.60
CA VAL A 114 -12.77 -27.38 -39.79
C VAL A 114 -12.13 -26.82 -41.07
N GLY A 115 -11.19 -27.54 -41.70
CA GLY A 115 -10.58 -27.09 -42.95
C GLY A 115 -9.52 -26.00 -42.77
N GLU A 116 -9.19 -25.36 -43.90
CA GLU A 116 -8.52 -24.05 -43.93
C GLU A 116 -9.52 -22.91 -43.71
N ALA A 117 -10.61 -23.18 -42.98
CA ALA A 117 -11.65 -22.19 -42.80
C ALA A 117 -11.11 -20.97 -42.05
N VAL A 118 -11.59 -19.81 -42.49
CA VAL A 118 -11.37 -18.53 -41.85
C VAL A 118 -12.65 -18.18 -41.11
N PHE A 119 -12.54 -17.92 -39.82
CA PHE A 119 -13.69 -17.53 -39.02
C PHE A 119 -14.10 -16.10 -39.35
N ASN A 120 -15.36 -15.92 -39.75
CA ASN A 120 -15.91 -14.65 -40.24
C ASN A 120 -16.88 -13.98 -39.25
N GLY A 121 -16.73 -14.24 -37.94
CA GLY A 121 -17.59 -13.66 -36.90
C GLY A 121 -18.90 -14.38 -36.68
N GLU A 122 -19.03 -15.61 -37.16
CA GLU A 122 -20.23 -16.41 -37.05
C GLU A 122 -20.40 -16.92 -35.61
N VAL A 123 -21.50 -16.53 -34.96
CA VAL A 123 -21.84 -16.95 -33.61
C VAL A 123 -23.09 -17.81 -33.65
N ALA A 124 -23.06 -18.97 -33.01
CA ALA A 124 -24.18 -19.90 -32.98
C ALA A 124 -25.31 -19.44 -32.05
N ASP A 125 -26.48 -20.08 -32.12
CA ASP A 125 -27.66 -19.75 -31.29
C ASP A 125 -27.45 -19.90 -29.78
N ASP A 126 -26.48 -20.73 -29.39
CA ASP A 126 -26.06 -20.81 -28.00
C ASP A 126 -25.03 -19.73 -27.64
N GLY A 127 -24.62 -18.85 -28.56
CA GLY A 127 -23.64 -17.79 -28.30
C GLY A 127 -22.18 -18.23 -28.37
N LEU A 128 -21.91 -19.47 -28.80
CA LEU A 128 -20.56 -20.02 -28.97
C LEU A 128 -20.08 -19.89 -30.42
N PHE A 129 -18.79 -20.08 -30.66
CA PHE A 129 -18.14 -19.83 -31.96
C PHE A 129 -18.26 -20.99 -32.97
N HIS A 130 -19.37 -21.74 -32.94
CA HIS A 130 -19.64 -22.84 -33.87
C HIS A 130 -18.46 -23.85 -33.94
N ALA A 131 -18.01 -24.22 -35.13
CA ALA A 131 -16.87 -25.12 -35.36
C ALA A 131 -15.52 -24.59 -34.83
N PHE A 132 -15.43 -23.30 -34.51
CA PHE A 132 -14.24 -22.66 -33.96
C PHE A 132 -14.30 -22.56 -32.42
N GLU A 133 -15.36 -23.06 -31.78
CA GLU A 133 -15.55 -22.92 -30.34
C GLU A 133 -14.42 -23.56 -29.52
N TYR A 134 -13.50 -22.72 -29.05
CA TYR A 134 -12.25 -23.15 -28.43
C TYR A 134 -12.45 -23.75 -27.03
N ILE A 135 -13.53 -23.48 -26.29
CA ILE A 135 -13.70 -24.14 -24.98
C ILE A 135 -14.27 -25.56 -25.11
N ARG A 136 -14.91 -25.87 -26.24
CA ARG A 136 -15.63 -27.15 -26.46
C ARG A 136 -14.95 -28.09 -27.43
N GLN A 137 -14.39 -27.52 -28.51
CA GLN A 137 -13.77 -28.27 -29.58
C GLN A 137 -12.27 -28.40 -29.32
N PRO A 138 -11.67 -29.58 -29.58
CA PRO A 138 -10.22 -29.70 -29.50
C PRO A 138 -9.58 -28.82 -30.59
N MET A 139 -8.68 -27.94 -30.16
CA MET A 139 -7.86 -27.09 -31.03
C MET A 139 -6.44 -27.65 -31.10
N LEU A 140 -5.61 -27.10 -32.01
CA LEU A 140 -4.17 -27.37 -32.01
C LEU A 140 -3.57 -27.06 -30.64
N TYR A 141 -2.60 -27.87 -30.22
CA TYR A 141 -1.88 -27.65 -28.97
C TYR A 141 -1.15 -26.30 -29.00
N ASP A 142 -1.33 -25.52 -27.94
CA ASP A 142 -0.59 -24.29 -27.67
C ASP A 142 0.15 -24.45 -26.34
N GLU A 143 1.49 -24.40 -26.40
CA GLU A 143 2.35 -24.54 -25.21
C GLU A 143 2.20 -23.39 -24.21
N LEU A 144 1.67 -22.24 -24.65
CA LEU A 144 1.37 -21.10 -23.79
C LEU A 144 0.05 -21.27 -23.04
N SER A 145 -0.85 -22.11 -23.55
CA SER A 145 -2.20 -22.30 -23.01
C SER A 145 -2.60 -23.78 -22.78
N PRO A 146 -1.73 -24.64 -22.21
CA PRO A 146 -2.03 -26.07 -22.02
C PRO A 146 -3.23 -26.32 -21.10
N GLN A 147 -3.63 -25.34 -20.27
CA GLN A 147 -4.83 -25.42 -19.44
C GLN A 147 -6.11 -25.64 -20.28
N LEU A 148 -6.13 -25.22 -21.54
CA LEU A 148 -7.29 -25.38 -22.40
C LEU A 148 -7.60 -26.84 -22.74
N LEU A 149 -6.63 -27.76 -22.60
CA LEU A 149 -6.93 -29.20 -22.67
C LEU A 149 -7.88 -29.65 -21.57
N PHE A 150 -7.78 -29.03 -20.40
CA PHE A 150 -8.46 -29.43 -19.17
C PHE A 150 -9.83 -28.77 -19.02
N THR A 151 -10.24 -27.89 -19.95
CA THR A 151 -11.54 -27.23 -19.87
C THR A 151 -12.66 -28.28 -19.91
N CYS A 152 -13.55 -28.21 -18.91
CA CYS A 152 -14.66 -29.13 -18.80
C CYS A 152 -15.65 -28.98 -19.96
N VAL A 153 -16.09 -30.10 -20.53
CA VAL A 153 -17.17 -30.16 -21.52
C VAL A 153 -18.45 -30.72 -20.89
N PRO A 154 -19.64 -30.37 -21.41
CA PRO A 154 -20.89 -30.84 -20.83
C PRO A 154 -21.03 -32.33 -21.11
N ARG A 155 -21.26 -33.11 -20.05
CA ARG A 155 -21.63 -34.52 -20.20
C ARG A 155 -22.94 -34.63 -20.98
N CYS A 156 -23.11 -35.73 -21.71
CA CYS A 156 -24.38 -36.00 -22.37
C CYS A 156 -25.54 -35.91 -21.36
N GLY A 157 -26.57 -35.12 -21.66
CA GLY A 157 -27.70 -34.85 -20.76
C GLY A 157 -27.49 -33.75 -19.71
N HIS A 158 -26.30 -33.17 -19.59
CA HIS A 158 -25.97 -32.10 -18.64
C HIS A 158 -25.69 -30.74 -19.32
N LYS A 159 -26.28 -30.50 -20.49
CA LYS A 159 -26.10 -29.23 -21.23
C LYS A 159 -26.74 -28.04 -20.51
N ASP A 160 -27.76 -28.30 -19.68
CA ASP A 160 -28.56 -27.29 -18.99
C ASP A 160 -28.06 -26.96 -17.58
N THR A 161 -26.86 -27.41 -17.19
CA THR A 161 -26.26 -27.00 -15.92
C THR A 161 -25.88 -25.53 -15.95
N ASP A 162 -25.88 -24.88 -14.78
CA ASP A 162 -25.51 -23.47 -14.60
C ASP A 162 -24.19 -23.08 -15.29
N GLU A 163 -23.26 -24.03 -15.42
CA GLU A 163 -21.95 -23.82 -16.02
C GLU A 163 -21.94 -23.69 -17.55
N PHE A 164 -22.98 -24.21 -18.22
CA PHE A 164 -22.97 -24.45 -19.66
C PHE A 164 -24.20 -23.93 -20.40
N HIS A 165 -25.32 -23.72 -19.71
CA HIS A 165 -26.53 -23.17 -20.33
C HIS A 165 -26.28 -21.78 -20.94
N ALA A 166 -26.99 -21.47 -22.02
CA ALA A 166 -27.01 -20.13 -22.60
C ALA A 166 -27.72 -19.16 -21.65
N ALA A 167 -27.44 -17.86 -21.74
CA ALA A 167 -28.24 -16.89 -20.97
C ALA A 167 -29.68 -16.91 -21.47
N TRP A 168 -30.63 -17.24 -20.59
CA TRP A 168 -32.05 -17.29 -20.94
C TRP A 168 -32.75 -16.00 -20.56
N HIS A 169 -33.94 -15.75 -21.13
CA HIS A 169 -34.71 -14.54 -20.82
C HIS A 169 -35.07 -14.47 -19.31
N GLU A 170 -35.21 -15.63 -18.68
CA GLU A 170 -35.50 -15.80 -17.27
C GLU A 170 -34.32 -15.47 -16.35
N ASP A 171 -33.12 -15.28 -16.90
CA ASP A 171 -31.94 -14.88 -16.13
C ASP A 171 -31.84 -13.36 -15.97
N TRP A 172 -32.67 -12.60 -16.70
CA TRP A 172 -32.65 -11.14 -16.72
C TRP A 172 -33.62 -10.52 -15.71
N ASP A 173 -33.18 -9.45 -15.06
CA ASP A 173 -34.01 -8.61 -14.21
C ASP A 173 -34.97 -7.79 -15.09
N GLU A 174 -36.14 -8.37 -15.40
CA GLU A 174 -37.19 -7.76 -16.22
C GLU A 174 -37.62 -6.39 -15.73
N GLU A 175 -37.57 -6.13 -14.42
CA GLU A 175 -37.91 -4.81 -13.89
C GLU A 175 -36.97 -3.75 -14.43
N ARG A 176 -35.67 -4.05 -14.57
CA ARG A 176 -34.67 -3.10 -15.06
C ARG A 176 -34.73 -2.85 -16.56
N LEU A 177 -35.50 -3.65 -17.30
CA LEU A 177 -35.83 -3.42 -18.71
C LEU A 177 -36.96 -2.40 -18.89
N LEU A 178 -37.76 -2.15 -17.85
CA LEU A 178 -38.90 -1.22 -17.93
C LEU A 178 -38.43 0.24 -18.01
N PRO A 179 -39.24 1.16 -18.55
CA PRO A 179 -38.96 2.59 -18.47
C PRO A 179 -38.76 3.06 -17.03
N VAL A 180 -37.84 4.01 -16.80
CA VAL A 180 -37.50 4.53 -15.46
C VAL A 180 -38.73 4.94 -14.65
N ALA A 181 -39.74 5.53 -15.29
CA ALA A 181 -40.98 5.94 -14.63
C ALA A 181 -41.76 4.75 -14.06
N GLU A 182 -41.84 3.65 -14.81
CA GLU A 182 -42.52 2.44 -14.38
C GLU A 182 -41.73 1.71 -13.27
N GLN A 183 -40.39 1.68 -13.38
CA GLN A 183 -39.53 1.17 -12.31
C GLN A 183 -39.75 1.95 -11.00
N LYS A 184 -39.80 3.28 -11.05
CA LYS A 184 -40.13 4.11 -9.89
C LYS A 184 -41.47 3.72 -9.29
N ASN A 185 -42.51 3.61 -10.11
CA ASN A 185 -43.85 3.26 -9.64
C ASN A 185 -43.89 1.88 -8.97
N ARG A 186 -43.24 0.87 -9.58
CA ARG A 186 -43.16 -0.48 -9.02
C ARG A 186 -42.38 -0.53 -7.71
N ARG A 187 -41.27 0.22 -7.59
CA ARG A 187 -40.49 0.30 -6.34
C ARG A 187 -41.25 1.00 -5.23
N VAL A 188 -41.88 2.15 -5.53
CA VAL A 188 -42.72 2.88 -4.57
C VAL A 188 -43.86 2.01 -4.03
N ALA A 189 -44.44 1.16 -4.89
CA ALA A 189 -45.49 0.23 -4.50
C ALA A 189 -45.00 -0.90 -3.56
N ARG A 190 -43.74 -1.35 -3.69
CA ARG A 190 -43.14 -2.35 -2.81
C ARG A 190 -42.62 -1.75 -1.50
N ASP A 191 -41.86 -0.67 -1.60
CA ASP A 191 -41.19 -0.02 -0.48
C ASP A 191 -40.89 1.45 -0.78
N LYS A 192 -41.49 2.34 0.01
CA LYS A 192 -41.32 3.80 -0.11
C LYS A 192 -39.88 4.26 0.20
N THR A 193 -39.08 3.45 0.89
CA THR A 193 -37.69 3.79 1.24
C THR A 193 -36.74 3.69 0.02
N LEU A 194 -37.13 2.98 -1.04
CA LEU A 194 -36.33 2.78 -2.26
C LEU A 194 -36.37 3.96 -3.24
N LEU A 195 -37.02 5.08 -2.89
CA LEU A 195 -37.14 6.27 -3.75
C LEU A 195 -35.79 6.93 -4.09
N GLY A 196 -34.78 6.74 -3.25
CA GLY A 196 -33.45 7.32 -3.40
C GLY A 196 -32.47 6.46 -4.20
N GLU A 197 -32.81 5.22 -4.54
CA GLU A 197 -31.88 4.34 -5.25
C GLU A 197 -31.69 4.76 -6.72
N LEU A 198 -30.45 4.68 -7.21
CA LEU A 198 -30.14 4.94 -8.60
C LEU A 198 -30.78 3.87 -9.49
N ILE A 199 -31.74 4.28 -10.31
CA ILE A 199 -32.39 3.41 -11.29
C ILE A 199 -31.52 3.33 -12.53
N LYS A 200 -31.08 2.11 -12.86
CA LYS A 200 -30.33 1.81 -14.08
C LYS A 200 -31.24 1.03 -15.02
N VAL A 201 -31.27 1.42 -16.29
CA VAL A 201 -32.00 0.72 -17.36
C VAL A 201 -31.00 -0.09 -18.15
N GLY A 202 -31.34 -1.35 -18.42
CA GLY A 202 -30.52 -2.25 -19.20
C GLY A 202 -30.76 -3.70 -18.83
N PHE A 203 -30.01 -4.59 -19.47
CA PHE A 203 -30.00 -6.01 -19.22
C PHE A 203 -29.08 -6.30 -18.03
N PHE A 204 -29.67 -6.77 -16.92
CA PHE A 204 -28.97 -7.14 -15.68
C PHE A 204 -29.30 -8.58 -15.29
N SER A 205 -28.36 -9.27 -14.65
CA SER A 205 -28.65 -10.59 -14.08
C SER A 205 -29.61 -10.50 -12.88
N ARG A 206 -30.56 -11.44 -12.82
CA ARG A 206 -31.44 -11.63 -11.65
C ARG A 206 -30.59 -11.95 -10.43
N LYS A 207 -31.12 -11.61 -9.25
CA LYS A 207 -30.43 -11.84 -7.97
C LYS A 207 -30.00 -13.31 -7.78
N LYS A 208 -30.87 -14.27 -8.13
CA LYS A 208 -30.55 -15.71 -8.01
C LYS A 208 -29.33 -16.10 -8.86
N VAL A 209 -29.32 -15.68 -10.13
CA VAL A 209 -28.20 -15.93 -11.06
C VAL A 209 -26.94 -15.26 -10.55
N HIS A 210 -27.05 -13.99 -10.14
CA HIS A 210 -25.94 -13.25 -9.53
C HIS A 210 -25.35 -13.98 -8.33
N ASP A 211 -26.17 -14.49 -7.41
CA ASP A 211 -25.68 -15.15 -6.20
C ASP A 211 -24.90 -16.44 -6.53
N VAL A 212 -25.36 -17.22 -7.51
CA VAL A 212 -24.66 -18.42 -8.00
C VAL A 212 -23.33 -18.06 -8.67
N GLU A 213 -23.36 -17.12 -9.62
CA GLU A 213 -22.16 -16.66 -10.31
C GLU A 213 -21.16 -16.01 -9.35
N ARG A 214 -21.65 -15.26 -8.36
CA ARG A 214 -20.83 -14.62 -7.34
C ARG A 214 -20.02 -15.65 -6.57
N MET A 215 -20.66 -16.71 -6.08
CA MET A 215 -19.96 -17.78 -5.36
C MET A 215 -18.87 -18.37 -6.25
N ARG A 216 -19.21 -18.72 -7.50
CA ARG A 216 -18.26 -19.31 -8.45
C ARG A 216 -17.06 -18.40 -8.75
N VAL A 217 -17.31 -17.13 -9.07
CA VAL A 217 -16.28 -16.13 -9.39
C VAL A 217 -15.32 -15.91 -8.22
N HIS A 218 -15.87 -15.81 -7.01
CA HIS A 218 -15.06 -15.66 -5.80
C HIS A 218 -14.24 -16.93 -5.49
N ASP A 219 -14.85 -18.11 -5.59
CA ASP A 219 -14.18 -19.39 -5.35
C ASP A 219 -13.04 -19.61 -6.36
N LEU A 220 -13.30 -19.41 -7.65
CA LEU A 220 -12.27 -19.55 -8.69
C LEU A 220 -11.12 -18.56 -8.49
N LYS A 221 -11.42 -17.31 -8.15
CA LYS A 221 -10.39 -16.29 -7.88
C LYS A 221 -9.53 -16.65 -6.66
N ASN A 222 -10.16 -17.07 -5.56
CA ASN A 222 -9.44 -17.45 -4.34
C ASN A 222 -8.58 -18.69 -4.60
N ASN A 223 -9.17 -19.72 -5.24
CA ASN A 223 -8.46 -20.95 -5.60
C ASN A 223 -7.26 -20.67 -6.52
N TYR A 224 -7.41 -19.74 -7.48
CA TYR A 224 -6.32 -19.28 -8.33
C TYR A 224 -5.18 -18.66 -7.51
N GLN A 225 -5.48 -17.75 -6.59
CA GLN A 225 -4.46 -17.11 -5.75
C GLN A 225 -3.72 -18.11 -4.85
N GLU A 226 -4.44 -19.06 -4.26
CA GLU A 226 -3.86 -20.13 -3.44
C GLU A 226 -2.99 -21.08 -4.28
N ALA A 227 -3.45 -21.46 -5.47
CA ALA A 227 -2.71 -22.30 -6.40
C ALA A 227 -1.43 -21.62 -6.93
N VAL A 228 -1.48 -20.31 -7.24
CA VAL A 228 -0.27 -19.53 -7.59
C VAL A 228 0.73 -19.53 -6.44
N THR A 229 0.26 -19.36 -5.21
CA THR A 229 1.11 -19.40 -4.02
C THR A 229 1.75 -20.78 -3.84
N LEU A 230 0.98 -21.85 -4.02
CA LEU A 230 1.50 -23.22 -3.97
C LEU A 230 2.54 -23.48 -5.07
N LEU A 231 2.28 -23.03 -6.30
CA LEU A 231 3.19 -23.19 -7.42
C LEU A 231 4.52 -22.47 -7.18
N GLN A 232 4.48 -21.23 -6.67
CA GLN A 232 5.67 -20.48 -6.25
C GLN A 232 6.43 -21.19 -5.15
N GLU A 233 5.75 -21.76 -4.17
CA GLU A 233 6.38 -22.53 -3.09
C GLU A 233 7.08 -23.79 -3.62
N VAL A 234 6.45 -24.53 -4.53
CA VAL A 234 7.01 -25.73 -5.16
C VAL A 234 8.26 -25.38 -5.96
N TRP A 235 8.23 -24.29 -6.74
CA TRP A 235 9.38 -23.79 -7.48
C TRP A 235 10.51 -23.35 -6.56
N HIS A 236 10.22 -22.56 -5.53
CA HIS A 236 11.24 -22.07 -4.58
C HIS A 236 11.94 -23.21 -3.84
N LYS A 237 11.20 -24.28 -3.50
CA LYS A 237 11.75 -25.47 -2.85
C LYS A 237 12.47 -26.42 -3.79
N GLY A 238 12.41 -26.20 -5.11
CA GLY A 238 12.94 -27.14 -6.11
C GLY A 238 12.28 -28.52 -6.04
N SER A 239 11.04 -28.60 -5.55
CA SER A 239 10.41 -29.90 -5.29
C SER A 239 9.95 -30.60 -6.57
N LEU A 240 9.72 -29.83 -7.63
CA LEU A 240 9.50 -30.32 -8.99
C LEU A 240 10.81 -30.16 -9.77
N LYS A 241 11.38 -31.25 -10.29
CA LYS A 241 12.74 -31.21 -10.86
C LYS A 241 12.71 -30.55 -12.24
N LYS A 242 13.71 -29.72 -12.50
CA LYS A 242 13.93 -29.16 -13.84
C LYS A 242 14.21 -30.29 -14.83
N GLY A 243 13.48 -30.30 -15.94
CA GLY A 243 13.51 -31.39 -16.95
C GLY A 243 12.45 -32.48 -16.74
N ASP A 244 11.69 -32.45 -15.65
CA ASP A 244 10.45 -33.24 -15.59
C ASP A 244 9.43 -32.62 -16.55
N ALA A 245 8.71 -33.43 -17.33
CA ALA A 245 7.72 -32.93 -18.29
C ALA A 245 6.67 -32.00 -17.65
N GLY A 246 6.27 -32.29 -16.41
CA GLY A 246 5.35 -31.43 -15.67
C GLY A 246 5.96 -30.08 -15.28
N TRP A 247 7.27 -30.02 -15.06
CA TRP A 247 7.97 -28.76 -14.85
C TRP A 247 7.99 -27.93 -16.13
N GLU A 248 8.33 -28.55 -17.27
CA GLU A 248 8.40 -27.88 -18.57
C GLU A 248 7.05 -27.31 -19.00
N VAL A 249 5.98 -28.09 -18.84
CA VAL A 249 4.61 -27.63 -19.12
C VAL A 249 4.24 -26.44 -18.22
N LEU A 250 4.47 -26.54 -16.90
CA LEU A 250 4.10 -25.48 -15.96
C LEU A 250 4.97 -24.22 -16.10
N GLU A 251 6.22 -24.34 -16.55
CA GLU A 251 7.12 -23.21 -16.80
C GLU A 251 6.68 -22.41 -18.04
N LYS A 252 6.31 -23.11 -19.13
CA LYS A 252 5.90 -22.47 -20.39
C LYS A 252 4.48 -21.92 -20.35
N MET A 253 3.62 -22.52 -19.54
CA MET A 253 2.23 -22.10 -19.40
C MET A 253 2.11 -20.66 -18.90
N ARG A 254 1.32 -19.86 -19.60
CA ARG A 254 1.00 -18.50 -19.18
C ARG A 254 0.09 -18.50 -17.94
N LEU A 255 0.41 -17.67 -16.95
CA LEU A 255 -0.49 -17.45 -15.82
C LEU A 255 -1.76 -16.70 -16.27
N PRO A 256 -2.97 -17.22 -15.99
CA PRO A 256 -4.25 -16.66 -16.49
C PRO A 256 -4.72 -15.41 -15.71
N GLY A 257 -3.81 -14.52 -15.29
CA GLY A 257 -4.16 -13.32 -14.52
C GLY A 257 -5.12 -12.37 -15.27
N THR A 258 -4.92 -12.23 -16.59
CA THR A 258 -5.84 -11.45 -17.46
C THR A 258 -7.20 -12.12 -17.59
N ILE A 259 -7.26 -13.45 -17.67
CA ILE A 259 -8.49 -14.24 -17.78
C ILE A 259 -9.31 -14.15 -16.48
N VAL A 260 -8.67 -14.29 -15.31
CA VAL A 260 -9.32 -14.07 -14.00
C VAL A 260 -9.90 -12.65 -13.90
N SER A 261 -9.16 -11.65 -14.39
CA SER A 261 -9.65 -10.27 -14.44
C SER A 261 -10.87 -10.14 -15.37
N THR A 262 -10.84 -10.76 -16.55
CA THR A 262 -11.94 -10.74 -17.52
C THR A 262 -13.18 -11.44 -16.98
N MET A 263 -13.05 -12.62 -16.36
CA MET A 263 -14.13 -13.33 -15.68
C MET A 263 -14.84 -12.42 -14.67
N TRP A 264 -14.05 -11.76 -13.81
CA TRP A 264 -14.58 -10.85 -12.80
C TRP A 264 -15.28 -9.63 -13.43
N LYS A 265 -14.69 -9.04 -14.47
CA LYS A 265 -15.24 -7.88 -15.19
C LYS A 265 -16.54 -8.23 -15.91
N ALA A 266 -16.62 -9.40 -16.55
CA ALA A 266 -17.81 -9.86 -17.26
C ALA A 266 -18.97 -10.07 -16.29
N TRP A 267 -18.76 -10.79 -15.18
CA TRP A 267 -19.75 -10.92 -14.11
C TRP A 267 -20.18 -9.57 -13.53
N ALA A 268 -19.22 -8.70 -13.20
CA ALA A 268 -19.49 -7.35 -12.69
C ALA A 268 -20.32 -6.52 -13.68
N ARG A 269 -20.04 -6.65 -14.98
CA ARG A 269 -20.77 -5.97 -16.06
C ARG A 269 -22.23 -6.39 -16.08
N MET A 270 -22.51 -7.69 -16.06
CA MET A 270 -23.88 -8.21 -16.06
C MET A 270 -24.68 -7.78 -14.83
N HIS A 271 -24.05 -7.62 -13.67
CA HIS A 271 -24.80 -7.37 -12.43
C HIS A 271 -24.89 -5.90 -11.99
N TRP A 272 -23.79 -5.14 -12.06
CA TRP A 272 -23.76 -3.78 -11.52
C TRP A 272 -23.85 -2.70 -12.58
N PHE A 273 -23.32 -2.95 -13.77
CA PHE A 273 -23.27 -1.95 -14.83
C PHE A 273 -24.40 -2.10 -15.83
N GLY A 274 -24.83 -3.33 -16.07
CA GLY A 274 -25.79 -3.69 -17.11
C GLY A 274 -25.19 -3.60 -18.50
N VAL A 275 -25.90 -4.16 -19.46
CA VAL A 275 -25.60 -4.01 -20.90
C VAL A 275 -26.83 -3.50 -21.63
N LEU A 276 -26.64 -2.94 -22.84
CA LEU A 276 -27.70 -2.18 -23.51
C LEU A 276 -28.63 -3.04 -24.37
N THR A 277 -28.10 -4.13 -24.91
CA THR A 277 -28.83 -5.02 -25.82
C THR A 277 -28.79 -6.44 -25.29
N ASP A 278 -29.80 -7.24 -25.60
CA ASP A 278 -29.88 -8.66 -25.27
C ASP A 278 -28.73 -9.47 -25.88
N ALA A 279 -28.32 -9.14 -27.11
CA ALA A 279 -27.19 -9.78 -27.79
C ALA A 279 -25.85 -9.57 -27.06
N GLU A 280 -25.57 -8.36 -26.57
CA GLU A 280 -24.39 -8.12 -25.74
C GLU A 280 -24.47 -8.81 -24.38
N ALA A 281 -25.68 -9.02 -23.92
CA ALA A 281 -25.99 -9.66 -22.66
C ALA A 281 -25.65 -11.15 -22.72
N GLU A 282 -26.09 -11.83 -23.77
CA GLU A 282 -25.68 -13.21 -24.09
C GLU A 282 -24.17 -13.32 -24.30
N MET A 283 -23.58 -12.40 -25.08
CA MET A 283 -22.12 -12.37 -25.32
C MET A 283 -21.33 -12.19 -24.02
N CYS A 284 -21.73 -11.26 -23.15
CA CYS A 284 -21.07 -11.01 -21.87
C CYS A 284 -21.16 -12.23 -20.94
N HIS A 285 -22.29 -12.94 -20.94
CA HIS A 285 -22.44 -14.19 -20.20
C HIS A 285 -21.52 -15.30 -20.74
N ARG A 286 -21.38 -15.42 -22.07
CA ARG A 286 -20.44 -16.38 -22.68
C ARG A 286 -18.99 -16.05 -22.39
N VAL A 287 -18.59 -14.78 -22.43
CA VAL A 287 -17.24 -14.37 -22.00
C VAL A 287 -16.99 -14.77 -20.53
N TYR A 288 -17.95 -14.55 -19.65
CA TYR A 288 -17.85 -15.00 -18.25
C TYR A 288 -17.68 -16.52 -18.16
N GLN A 289 -18.52 -17.31 -18.84
CA GLN A 289 -18.45 -18.77 -18.79
C GLN A 289 -17.14 -19.32 -19.38
N CYS A 290 -16.70 -18.81 -20.54
CA CYS A 290 -15.46 -19.25 -21.17
C CYS A 290 -14.25 -18.97 -20.28
N THR A 291 -14.16 -17.75 -19.73
CA THR A 291 -13.06 -17.39 -18.84
C THR A 291 -13.12 -18.14 -17.50
N ALA A 292 -14.31 -18.43 -16.97
CA ALA A 292 -14.46 -19.27 -15.79
C ALA A 292 -13.99 -20.71 -16.05
N LEU A 293 -14.33 -21.29 -17.20
CA LEU A 293 -13.90 -22.63 -17.60
C LEU A 293 -12.39 -22.71 -17.87
N GLU A 294 -11.79 -21.66 -18.41
CA GLU A 294 -10.33 -21.58 -18.58
C GLU A 294 -9.61 -21.51 -17.22
N VAL A 295 -10.09 -20.70 -16.28
CA VAL A 295 -9.53 -20.66 -14.91
C VAL A 295 -9.71 -22.00 -14.21
N ASP A 296 -10.85 -22.67 -14.41
CA ASP A 296 -11.12 -23.99 -13.89
C ASP A 296 -10.16 -25.05 -14.45
N GLY A 297 -9.97 -25.06 -15.78
CA GLY A 297 -8.99 -25.92 -16.45
C GLY A 297 -7.55 -25.65 -15.99
N TRP A 298 -7.21 -24.38 -15.71
CA TRP A 298 -5.90 -24.02 -15.15
C TRP A 298 -5.70 -24.58 -13.74
N LEU A 299 -6.74 -24.57 -12.90
CA LEU A 299 -6.67 -25.19 -11.59
C LEU A 299 -6.52 -26.72 -11.68
N ASP A 300 -7.15 -27.36 -12.67
CA ASP A 300 -7.08 -28.80 -12.87
C ASP A 300 -5.72 -29.27 -13.41
N ILE A 301 -5.10 -28.53 -14.34
CA ILE A 301 -3.73 -28.83 -14.80
C ILE A 301 -2.72 -28.68 -13.66
N VAL A 302 -2.81 -27.61 -12.86
CA VAL A 302 -1.95 -27.41 -11.69
C VAL A 302 -2.17 -28.51 -10.65
N ALA A 303 -3.42 -28.87 -10.35
CA ALA A 303 -3.72 -29.98 -9.44
C ALA A 303 -3.12 -31.30 -9.92
N SER A 304 -3.20 -31.58 -11.23
CA SER A 304 -2.72 -32.81 -11.86
C SER A 304 -1.20 -32.94 -11.78
N PHE A 305 -0.45 -31.90 -12.17
CA PHE A 305 1.01 -31.92 -12.13
C PHE A 305 1.57 -31.80 -10.70
N LEU A 306 0.86 -31.14 -9.79
CA LEU A 306 1.27 -31.02 -8.38
C LEU A 306 0.61 -32.07 -7.47
N ARG A 307 0.09 -33.17 -8.03
CA ARG A 307 -0.71 -34.18 -7.30
C ARG A 307 -0.09 -34.66 -6.00
N LEU A 308 1.23 -34.88 -5.97
CA LEU A 308 1.94 -35.35 -4.77
C LEU A 308 1.93 -34.30 -3.65
N PHE A 309 2.12 -33.02 -3.99
CA PHE A 309 2.11 -31.91 -3.04
C PHE A 309 0.71 -31.58 -2.56
N VAL A 310 -0.26 -31.55 -3.48
CA VAL A 310 -1.66 -31.26 -3.16
C VAL A 310 -2.21 -32.32 -2.20
N ARG A 311 -1.87 -33.61 -2.39
CA ARG A 311 -2.29 -34.70 -1.49
C ARG A 311 -1.78 -34.56 -0.06
N GLN A 312 -0.69 -33.83 0.16
CA GLN A 312 -0.18 -33.55 1.51
C GLN A 312 -0.95 -32.41 2.20
N ARG A 313 -1.86 -31.74 1.49
CA ARG A 313 -2.63 -30.58 1.96
C ARG A 313 -4.13 -30.81 1.74
N PRO A 314 -4.79 -31.64 2.57
CA PRO A 314 -6.21 -31.97 2.38
C PRO A 314 -7.14 -30.75 2.45
N ASN A 315 -6.72 -29.67 3.10
CA ASN A 315 -7.48 -28.42 3.19
C ASN A 315 -7.26 -27.47 2.01
N HIS A 316 -6.32 -27.77 1.10
CA HIS A 316 -6.06 -26.92 -0.07
C HIS A 316 -7.18 -27.11 -1.11
N PRO A 317 -7.65 -26.05 -1.79
CA PRO A 317 -8.77 -26.15 -2.74
C PRO A 317 -8.52 -27.13 -3.89
N LEU A 318 -7.27 -27.25 -4.33
CA LEU A 318 -6.88 -28.23 -5.36
C LEU A 318 -7.04 -29.69 -4.91
N TYR A 319 -7.07 -29.99 -3.60
CA TYR A 319 -7.26 -31.35 -3.10
C TYR A 319 -8.65 -31.89 -3.44
N ARG A 320 -9.67 -31.03 -3.33
CA ARG A 320 -11.05 -31.39 -3.70
C ARG A 320 -11.13 -31.76 -5.18
N ARG A 321 -10.43 -31.02 -6.04
CA ARG A 321 -10.39 -31.29 -7.50
C ARG A 321 -9.82 -32.67 -7.81
N LEU A 322 -8.69 -33.02 -7.19
CA LEU A 322 -8.11 -34.37 -7.33
C LEU A 322 -9.02 -35.49 -6.82
N SER A 323 -9.86 -35.20 -5.82
CA SER A 323 -10.74 -36.18 -5.18
C SER A 323 -12.00 -36.47 -5.99
N LEU A 324 -12.47 -35.51 -6.80
CA LEU A 324 -13.65 -35.68 -7.65
C LEU A 324 -13.37 -36.54 -8.90
N GLY A 325 -12.10 -36.79 -9.21
CA GLY A 325 -11.67 -37.50 -10.41
C GLY A 325 -11.65 -36.59 -11.65
N PRO A 326 -11.14 -37.08 -12.79
CA PRO A 326 -11.08 -36.29 -14.01
C PRO A 326 -12.50 -36.02 -14.53
N SER A 327 -12.80 -34.75 -14.75
CA SER A 327 -13.97 -34.33 -15.54
C SER A 327 -13.78 -34.72 -17.01
N GLU A 328 -14.87 -34.77 -17.76
CA GLU A 328 -14.75 -34.85 -19.22
C GLU A 328 -14.17 -33.52 -19.71
N CYS A 329 -12.99 -33.56 -20.31
CA CYS A 329 -12.28 -32.38 -20.76
C CYS A 329 -12.30 -32.26 -22.29
N ARG A 330 -12.01 -31.07 -22.79
CA ARG A 330 -11.93 -30.76 -24.22
C ARG A 330 -10.90 -31.61 -24.96
N GLY A 331 -9.67 -31.65 -24.42
CA GLY A 331 -8.47 -32.17 -25.07
C GLY A 331 -7.86 -31.23 -26.12
N ALA A 332 -6.81 -31.69 -26.80
CA ALA A 332 -6.13 -30.95 -27.87
C ALA A 332 -5.53 -31.85 -28.94
N ILE A 333 -5.31 -31.23 -30.11
CA ILE A 333 -4.75 -31.82 -31.31
C ILE A 333 -3.24 -31.59 -31.31
N PHE A 334 -2.48 -32.67 -31.19
CA PHE A 334 -1.01 -32.68 -31.31
C PHE A 334 -0.63 -32.99 -32.75
N ALA A 335 0.24 -32.16 -33.33
CA ALA A 335 0.76 -32.32 -34.68
C ALA A 335 2.27 -32.02 -34.67
N GLY A 336 3.01 -32.50 -35.67
CA GLY A 336 4.44 -32.18 -35.73
C GLY A 336 5.17 -32.65 -34.47
N ASP A 337 6.15 -31.87 -34.01
CA ASP A 337 7.01 -32.22 -32.87
C ASP A 337 6.23 -32.30 -31.54
N ASP A 338 5.03 -31.72 -31.46
CA ASP A 338 4.19 -31.76 -30.26
C ASP A 338 3.73 -33.17 -29.91
N ILE A 339 3.66 -34.06 -30.91
CA ILE A 339 3.30 -35.47 -30.70
C ILE A 339 4.36 -36.13 -29.80
N ASP A 340 5.63 -35.95 -30.11
CA ASP A 340 6.71 -36.60 -29.39
C ASP A 340 6.97 -35.92 -28.03
N ALA A 341 6.79 -34.60 -27.96
CA ALA A 341 7.02 -33.81 -26.76
C ALA A 341 5.93 -34.00 -25.69
N TYR A 342 4.64 -34.04 -26.08
CA TYR A 342 3.55 -33.82 -25.13
C TYR A 342 2.48 -34.91 -25.08
N HIS A 343 2.25 -35.66 -26.16
CA HIS A 343 1.15 -36.65 -26.21
C HIS A 343 1.22 -37.67 -25.06
N ALA A 344 2.40 -38.26 -24.83
CA ALA A 344 2.59 -39.28 -23.79
C ALA A 344 2.29 -38.73 -22.39
N VAL A 345 2.65 -37.47 -22.12
CA VAL A 345 2.47 -36.79 -20.84
C VAL A 345 0.98 -36.62 -20.54
N TYR A 346 0.22 -36.05 -21.47
CA TYR A 346 -1.21 -35.81 -21.28
C TYR A 346 -2.04 -37.10 -21.35
N SER A 347 -1.63 -38.07 -22.17
CA SER A 347 -2.25 -39.39 -22.23
C SER A 347 -2.10 -40.14 -20.91
N ALA A 348 -0.93 -40.05 -20.25
CA ALA A 348 -0.72 -40.62 -18.91
C ALA A 348 -1.60 -39.98 -17.83
N LEU A 349 -1.97 -38.71 -18.00
CA LEU A 349 -2.95 -38.01 -17.15
C LEU A 349 -4.40 -38.36 -17.48
N LYS A 350 -4.65 -39.23 -18.48
CA LYS A 350 -5.98 -39.61 -18.99
C LYS A 350 -6.78 -38.42 -19.54
N VAL A 351 -6.09 -37.38 -19.98
CA VAL A 351 -6.73 -36.26 -20.69
C VAL A 351 -6.97 -36.69 -22.13
N PRO A 352 -8.10 -36.33 -22.75
CA PRO A 352 -8.33 -36.51 -24.18
C PRO A 352 -7.19 -35.91 -25.01
N THR A 353 -6.58 -36.71 -25.89
CA THR A 353 -5.57 -36.23 -26.84
C THR A 353 -5.90 -36.73 -28.24
N TYR A 354 -5.65 -35.89 -29.23
CA TYR A 354 -5.91 -36.18 -30.64
C TYR A 354 -4.59 -36.05 -31.38
N VAL A 355 -4.11 -37.11 -32.04
CA VAL A 355 -2.82 -37.09 -32.75
C VAL A 355 -3.09 -36.95 -34.24
N ASN A 356 -2.63 -35.84 -34.83
CA ASN A 356 -2.83 -35.53 -36.23
C ASN A 356 -1.58 -35.88 -37.06
N ILE A 357 -1.70 -36.87 -37.95
CA ILE A 357 -0.61 -37.30 -38.83
C ILE A 357 -1.06 -37.12 -40.28
N ALA A 358 -0.24 -36.45 -41.09
CA ALA A 358 -0.53 -36.33 -42.52
C ALA A 358 -0.55 -37.71 -43.17
N ARG A 359 -1.52 -37.96 -44.07
CA ARG A 359 -1.63 -39.25 -44.76
C ARG A 359 -0.37 -39.60 -45.54
N ALA A 360 0.33 -38.58 -46.06
CA ALA A 360 1.60 -38.73 -46.78
C ALA A 360 2.77 -39.18 -45.88
N ASP A 361 2.67 -38.98 -44.56
CA ASP A 361 3.72 -39.34 -43.60
C ASP A 361 3.50 -40.76 -43.02
N LEU A 362 2.47 -41.49 -43.46
CA LEU A 362 2.17 -42.85 -43.02
C LEU A 362 2.54 -43.89 -44.08
N ASP A 363 3.11 -45.00 -43.64
CA ASP A 363 3.39 -46.14 -44.51
C ASP A 363 2.11 -46.71 -45.12
N SER A 364 2.15 -47.08 -46.41
CA SER A 364 1.01 -47.65 -47.13
C SER A 364 0.46 -48.93 -46.49
N GLY A 365 1.35 -49.75 -45.89
CA GLY A 365 0.97 -50.93 -45.12
C GLY A 365 0.17 -50.57 -43.86
N VAL A 366 0.62 -49.58 -43.10
CA VAL A 366 -0.09 -49.09 -41.90
C VAL A 366 -1.46 -48.53 -42.27
N MET A 367 -1.54 -47.74 -43.34
CA MET A 367 -2.78 -47.16 -43.85
C MET A 367 -3.89 -48.20 -44.09
N SER A 368 -3.54 -49.35 -44.68
CA SER A 368 -4.50 -50.43 -44.96
C SER A 368 -5.11 -51.07 -43.70
N GLY A 369 -4.48 -50.92 -42.53
CA GLY A 369 -4.94 -51.48 -41.27
C GLY A 369 -5.86 -50.55 -40.46
N ILE A 370 -5.96 -49.28 -40.84
CA ILE A 370 -6.71 -48.27 -40.09
C ILE A 370 -8.21 -48.39 -40.43
N LYS A 371 -9.04 -48.52 -39.38
CA LYS A 371 -10.50 -48.46 -39.50
C LYS A 371 -10.97 -47.03 -39.19
N PHE A 372 -11.58 -46.38 -40.18
CA PHE A 372 -12.07 -45.02 -40.04
C PHE A 372 -13.47 -44.98 -39.42
N SER A 373 -13.64 -44.13 -38.43
CA SER A 373 -14.93 -43.74 -37.85
C SER A 373 -15.47 -42.48 -38.54
N LYS A 374 -16.77 -42.20 -38.34
CA LYS A 374 -17.37 -40.93 -38.76
C LYS A 374 -17.15 -39.87 -37.69
N PRO A 375 -16.90 -38.60 -38.05
CA PRO A 375 -16.89 -37.51 -37.09
C PRO A 375 -18.24 -37.36 -36.37
N ASP A 376 -18.19 -36.93 -35.13
CA ASP A 376 -19.34 -36.56 -34.32
C ASP A 376 -19.87 -35.17 -34.69
N ALA A 377 -21.06 -34.86 -34.17
CA ALA A 377 -21.61 -33.51 -34.21
C ALA A 377 -20.79 -32.52 -33.36
N LEU A 378 -21.00 -31.23 -33.58
CA LEU A 378 -20.43 -30.19 -32.73
C LEU A 378 -20.95 -30.31 -31.28
N ARG A 379 -20.08 -30.01 -30.31
CA ARG A 379 -20.41 -29.91 -28.87
C ARG A 379 -21.14 -28.61 -28.52
N CYS A 380 -21.38 -27.74 -29.51
CA CYS A 380 -22.16 -26.51 -29.45
C CYS A 380 -23.25 -26.53 -30.55
N SER A 381 -24.11 -25.53 -30.58
CA SER A 381 -25.11 -25.36 -31.62
C SER A 381 -24.46 -25.26 -33.01
N SER A 382 -25.05 -25.95 -33.99
CA SER A 382 -24.68 -25.84 -35.41
C SER A 382 -25.45 -24.73 -36.16
N THR A 383 -26.40 -24.09 -35.49
CA THR A 383 -27.24 -23.04 -36.09
C THR A 383 -26.64 -21.69 -35.82
N ILE A 384 -26.38 -20.90 -36.87
CA ILE A 384 -25.82 -19.55 -36.76
C ILE A 384 -26.90 -18.54 -36.39
N SER A 385 -26.63 -17.77 -35.33
CA SER A 385 -27.44 -16.66 -34.88
C SER A 385 -27.07 -15.38 -35.63
N ILE A 386 -27.97 -14.92 -36.50
CA ILE A 386 -27.80 -13.62 -37.19
C ILE A 386 -27.71 -12.50 -36.15
N LYS A 387 -28.49 -12.59 -35.06
CA LYS A 387 -28.52 -11.61 -33.96
C LYS A 387 -27.15 -11.44 -33.32
N LEU A 388 -26.49 -12.53 -32.95
CA LEU A 388 -25.20 -12.51 -32.26
C LEU A 388 -24.02 -12.26 -33.22
N SER A 389 -24.16 -12.65 -34.48
CA SER A 389 -23.13 -12.44 -35.51
C SER A 389 -23.09 -10.98 -36.02
N THR A 390 -24.16 -10.19 -35.85
CA THR A 390 -24.28 -8.83 -36.42
C THR A 390 -24.59 -7.74 -35.40
N ILE A 391 -23.91 -7.77 -34.25
CA ILE A 391 -24.10 -6.77 -33.17
C ILE A 391 -23.67 -5.37 -33.64
N LYS A 392 -24.65 -4.49 -33.85
CA LYS A 392 -24.45 -3.10 -34.31
C LYS A 392 -24.00 -2.15 -33.20
N GLN A 393 -24.56 -2.30 -32.01
CA GLN A 393 -24.22 -1.46 -30.86
C GLN A 393 -23.17 -2.17 -30.01
N LYS A 394 -21.91 -1.81 -30.23
CA LYS A 394 -20.78 -2.44 -29.52
C LYS A 394 -20.39 -1.63 -28.29
N THR A 395 -20.80 -2.07 -27.10
CA THR A 395 -20.56 -1.45 -25.79
C THR A 395 -19.68 -2.25 -24.84
N LEU A 396 -19.43 -3.51 -25.16
CA LEU A 396 -18.46 -4.36 -24.47
C LEU A 396 -17.03 -4.01 -24.91
N PRO A 397 -16.00 -4.43 -24.15
CA PRO A 397 -14.62 -4.39 -24.62
C PRO A 397 -14.45 -5.09 -25.98
N PHE A 398 -13.57 -4.55 -26.83
CA PHE A 398 -13.32 -5.07 -28.19
C PHE A 398 -13.03 -6.58 -28.20
N MET A 399 -12.13 -7.03 -27.31
CA MET A 399 -11.71 -8.43 -27.20
C MET A 399 -12.83 -9.40 -26.76
N TRP A 400 -14.02 -8.89 -26.40
CA TRP A 400 -15.17 -9.73 -26.03
C TRP A 400 -16.08 -10.04 -27.22
N TYR A 401 -15.82 -9.41 -28.36
CA TYR A 401 -16.51 -9.74 -29.60
C TYR A 401 -15.77 -10.86 -30.33
N PRO A 402 -16.48 -11.65 -31.15
CA PRO A 402 -15.85 -12.67 -31.98
C PRO A 402 -14.79 -12.02 -32.88
N PRO A 403 -13.58 -12.62 -32.99
CA PRO A 403 -12.59 -12.11 -33.92
C PRO A 403 -13.11 -12.26 -35.35
N LEU A 404 -12.73 -11.35 -36.24
CA LEU A 404 -13.12 -11.42 -37.65
C LEU A 404 -11.91 -11.77 -38.51
N GLN A 405 -12.15 -12.54 -39.57
CA GLN A 405 -11.13 -13.01 -40.51
C GLN A 405 -9.99 -13.78 -39.84
N ALA A 406 -10.31 -14.57 -38.81
CA ALA A 406 -9.34 -15.30 -38.01
C ALA A 406 -9.09 -16.70 -38.60
N PRO A 407 -7.88 -17.01 -39.11
CA PRO A 407 -7.56 -18.38 -39.51
C PRO A 407 -7.66 -19.33 -38.32
N TRP A 408 -8.13 -20.56 -38.53
CA TRP A 408 -8.33 -21.54 -37.45
C TRP A 408 -7.12 -21.70 -36.51
N ALA A 409 -5.91 -21.75 -37.07
CA ALA A 409 -4.66 -21.86 -36.30
C ALA A 409 -4.35 -20.66 -35.38
N LYS A 410 -4.94 -19.49 -35.64
CA LYS A 410 -4.77 -18.27 -34.82
C LYS A 410 -6.00 -17.92 -34.00
N PHE A 411 -7.13 -18.58 -34.27
CA PHE A 411 -8.42 -18.24 -33.68
C PHE A 411 -8.41 -18.34 -32.15
N GLU A 412 -7.92 -19.45 -31.60
CA GLU A 412 -7.89 -19.67 -30.15
C GLU A 412 -7.16 -18.53 -29.43
N ALA A 413 -5.96 -18.17 -29.91
CA ALA A 413 -5.17 -17.10 -29.33
C ALA A 413 -5.85 -15.72 -29.36
N GLN A 414 -6.58 -15.44 -30.44
CA GLN A 414 -7.35 -14.20 -30.60
C GLN A 414 -8.62 -14.18 -29.74
N ALA A 415 -9.32 -15.32 -29.65
CA ALA A 415 -10.53 -15.47 -28.86
C ALA A 415 -10.26 -15.43 -27.34
N CYS A 416 -9.12 -15.97 -26.89
CA CYS A 416 -8.65 -15.87 -25.50
C CYS A 416 -8.09 -14.48 -25.17
N GLY A 417 -7.81 -13.66 -26.20
CA GLY A 417 -7.36 -12.29 -26.07
C GLY A 417 -5.88 -12.10 -25.73
N TYR A 418 -5.04 -13.10 -26.04
CA TYR A 418 -3.59 -12.96 -25.94
C TYR A 418 -2.88 -12.73 -27.28
N ALA A 419 -3.57 -12.92 -28.41
CA ALA A 419 -3.14 -12.41 -29.71
C ALA A 419 -4.07 -11.27 -30.16
N PRO A 420 -3.54 -10.25 -30.86
CA PRO A 420 -4.36 -9.19 -31.42
C PRO A 420 -5.29 -9.75 -32.50
N HIS A 421 -6.51 -9.20 -32.57
CA HIS A 421 -7.42 -9.48 -33.68
C HIS A 421 -6.80 -8.99 -34.99
N ALA A 422 -7.15 -9.63 -36.11
CA ALA A 422 -6.68 -9.18 -37.42
C ALA A 422 -7.25 -7.79 -37.78
N GLU A 423 -8.43 -7.48 -37.24
CA GLU A 423 -9.00 -6.14 -37.29
C GLU A 423 -8.28 -5.21 -36.31
N SER A 424 -7.94 -4.00 -36.78
CA SER A 424 -7.45 -2.94 -35.93
C SER A 424 -8.54 -2.43 -34.97
N GLU A 425 -8.17 -1.95 -33.78
CA GLU A 425 -9.09 -1.20 -32.92
C GLU A 425 -9.66 0.04 -33.64
N GLU A 426 -8.97 0.56 -34.68
CA GLU A 426 -9.42 1.70 -35.48
C GLU A 426 -10.65 1.38 -36.35
N THR A 427 -10.77 0.14 -36.82
CA THR A 427 -11.94 -0.34 -37.56
C THR A 427 -13.14 -0.65 -36.65
N PHE A 428 -12.89 -0.86 -35.35
CA PHE A 428 -13.94 -1.07 -34.36
C PHE A 428 -14.64 0.25 -34.01
N LYS A 429 -15.94 0.35 -34.34
CA LYS A 429 -16.77 1.51 -33.99
C LYS A 429 -17.55 1.23 -32.68
N PRO A 430 -17.08 1.73 -31.52
CA PRO A 430 -17.85 1.62 -30.28
C PRO A 430 -19.16 2.40 -30.41
N ALA A 431 -20.21 1.96 -29.70
CA ALA A 431 -21.49 2.65 -29.73
C ALA A 431 -21.38 4.10 -29.22
N ASP A 432 -22.19 4.99 -29.78
CA ASP A 432 -22.23 6.42 -29.39
C ASP A 432 -22.44 6.62 -27.89
N VAL A 433 -23.19 5.72 -27.25
CA VAL A 433 -23.41 5.74 -25.80
C VAL A 433 -22.09 5.59 -25.04
N VAL A 434 -21.20 4.70 -25.47
CA VAL A 434 -19.86 4.52 -24.88
C VAL A 434 -19.02 5.78 -25.06
N LEU A 435 -18.99 6.32 -26.28
CA LEU A 435 -18.26 7.56 -26.57
C LEU A 435 -18.80 8.73 -25.74
N SER A 436 -20.13 8.80 -25.55
CA SER A 436 -20.76 9.83 -24.73
C SER A 436 -20.42 9.68 -23.24
N LEU A 437 -20.37 8.45 -22.72
CA LEU A 437 -19.98 8.15 -21.34
C LEU A 437 -18.50 8.46 -21.12
N LYS A 438 -17.63 8.10 -22.07
CA LYS A 438 -16.20 8.43 -22.05
C LYS A 438 -16.01 9.95 -22.00
N ARG A 439 -16.67 10.71 -22.89
CA ARG A 439 -16.66 12.19 -22.87
C ARG A 439 -17.19 12.76 -21.56
N LYS A 440 -18.25 12.18 -20.97
CA LYS A 440 -18.78 12.62 -19.66
C LYS A 440 -17.77 12.36 -18.54
N LEU A 441 -17.12 11.20 -18.53
CA LEU A 441 -16.08 10.86 -17.54
C LEU A 441 -14.87 11.78 -17.69
N GLU A 442 -14.40 12.02 -18.91
CA GLU A 442 -13.33 12.98 -19.21
C GLU A 442 -13.72 14.39 -18.74
N ASN A 443 -14.95 14.83 -18.98
CA ASN A 443 -15.45 16.12 -18.50
C ASN A 443 -15.53 16.19 -16.96
N VAL A 444 -15.96 15.11 -16.29
CA VAL A 444 -15.97 15.04 -14.82
C VAL A 444 -14.56 15.06 -14.27
N ASP A 445 -13.61 14.34 -14.88
CA ASP A 445 -12.21 14.31 -14.46
C ASP A 445 -11.55 15.67 -14.69
N GLN A 446 -11.75 16.29 -15.85
CA GLN A 446 -11.32 17.65 -16.12
C GLN A 446 -11.93 18.65 -15.13
N ASN A 447 -13.21 18.51 -14.77
CA ASN A 447 -13.85 19.37 -13.78
C ASN A 447 -13.29 19.13 -12.36
N LYS A 448 -13.03 17.87 -11.97
CA LYS A 448 -12.36 17.54 -10.70
C LYS A 448 -10.96 18.11 -10.66
N LYS A 449 -10.18 18.00 -11.74
CA LYS A 449 -8.86 18.62 -11.90
C LYS A 449 -8.95 20.15 -11.77
N ARG A 450 -9.93 20.80 -12.39
CA ARG A 450 -10.18 22.24 -12.23
C ARG A 450 -10.53 22.63 -10.80
N ILE A 451 -11.38 21.85 -10.12
CA ILE A 451 -11.76 22.11 -8.72
C ILE A 451 -10.55 21.94 -7.81
N ARG A 452 -9.76 20.86 -7.97
CA ARG A 452 -8.53 20.64 -7.22
C ARG A 452 -7.53 21.76 -7.44
N LEU A 453 -7.25 22.11 -8.70
CA LEU A 453 -6.35 23.21 -9.01
C LEU A 453 -6.86 24.55 -8.44
N ALA A 454 -8.17 24.81 -8.47
CA ALA A 454 -8.75 26.00 -7.85
C ALA A 454 -8.62 25.99 -6.32
N GLN A 455 -8.75 24.82 -5.68
CA GLN A 455 -8.54 24.64 -4.24
C GLN A 455 -7.07 24.81 -3.87
N GLU A 456 -6.15 24.20 -4.63
CA GLU A 456 -4.69 24.34 -4.49
C GLU A 456 -4.29 25.79 -4.65
N VAL A 457 -4.67 26.47 -5.74
CA VAL A 457 -4.39 27.91 -5.93
C VAL A 457 -5.00 28.76 -4.82
N GLN A 458 -6.20 28.43 -4.32
CA GLN A 458 -6.80 29.16 -3.20
C GLN A 458 -6.04 28.91 -1.90
N GLN A 459 -5.52 27.70 -1.69
CA GLN A 459 -4.72 27.31 -0.53
C GLN A 459 -3.34 27.94 -0.58
N GLU A 460 -2.65 27.88 -1.73
CA GLU A 460 -1.40 28.60 -2.00
C GLU A 460 -1.56 30.10 -1.76
N ARG A 461 -2.62 30.74 -2.25
CA ARG A 461 -2.87 32.17 -1.97
C ARG A 461 -3.06 32.44 -0.48
N ARG A 462 -3.73 31.52 0.24
CA ARG A 462 -3.96 31.62 1.69
C ARG A 462 -2.69 31.39 2.49
N ASP A 463 -1.81 30.51 2.01
CA ASP A 463 -0.54 30.16 2.62
C ASP A 463 0.52 31.21 2.29
N GLU A 464 0.60 31.72 1.06
CA GLU A 464 1.38 32.90 0.69
C GLU A 464 0.98 34.12 1.53
N ALA A 465 -0.32 34.39 1.67
CA ALA A 465 -0.78 35.50 2.51
C ALA A 465 -0.38 35.29 3.98
N PHE A 466 -0.41 34.05 4.47
CA PHE A 466 0.07 33.70 5.80
C PHE A 466 1.59 33.88 5.91
N HIS A 467 2.38 33.33 5.00
CA HIS A 467 3.84 33.45 4.98
C HIS A 467 4.31 34.90 4.81
N ARG A 468 3.60 35.74 4.04
CA ARG A 468 3.88 37.19 3.98
C ARG A 468 3.73 37.87 5.34
N VAL A 469 2.80 37.40 6.18
CA VAL A 469 2.56 37.93 7.52
C VAL A 469 3.45 37.24 8.57
N CYS A 470 3.87 36.00 8.32
CA CYS A 470 4.53 35.10 9.26
C CYS A 470 5.82 34.49 8.66
N GLY A 471 6.71 35.36 8.18
CA GLY A 471 7.82 35.07 7.25
C GLY A 471 8.77 33.90 7.53
N ASP A 472 8.85 33.41 8.77
CA ASP A 472 9.81 32.35 9.16
C ASP A 472 9.17 31.16 9.92
N ILE A 473 7.84 31.10 9.94
CA ILE A 473 7.12 29.99 10.55
C ILE A 473 7.12 28.82 9.54
N GLY A 474 8.06 27.90 9.70
CA GLY A 474 8.20 26.68 8.87
C GLY A 474 7.08 25.66 9.04
N THR A 475 5.90 26.07 9.52
CA THR A 475 4.70 25.24 9.66
C THR A 475 3.58 25.83 8.82
N SER A 476 2.75 24.98 8.20
CA SER A 476 1.59 25.44 7.43
C SER A 476 0.63 26.28 8.26
N ARG A 477 -0.12 27.17 7.60
CA ARG A 477 -1.14 28.04 8.21
C ARG A 477 -2.13 27.26 9.09
N GLU A 478 -2.55 26.08 8.64
CA GLU A 478 -3.51 25.23 9.35
C GLU A 478 -2.95 24.73 10.68
N ARG A 479 -1.66 24.33 10.71
CA ARG A 479 -0.98 23.98 11.96
C ARG A 479 -0.87 25.18 12.89
N TYR A 480 -0.50 26.36 12.39
CA TYR A 480 -0.45 27.58 13.19
C TYR A 480 -1.81 27.92 13.81
N MET A 481 -2.90 27.83 13.03
CA MET A 481 -4.27 28.04 13.52
C MET A 481 -4.63 27.06 14.65
N LEU A 482 -4.30 25.78 14.48
CA LEU A 482 -4.53 24.74 15.49
C LEU A 482 -3.79 25.08 16.79
N TYR A 483 -2.49 25.41 16.70
CA TYR A 483 -1.67 25.74 17.86
C TYR A 483 -2.11 27.05 18.55
N ALA A 484 -2.49 28.06 17.77
CA ALA A 484 -2.93 29.36 18.29
C ALA A 484 -4.28 29.28 19.02
N GLN A 485 -5.16 28.35 18.64
CA GLN A 485 -6.47 28.15 19.30
C GLN A 485 -6.37 27.38 20.61
N VAL A 486 -5.40 26.47 20.74
CA VAL A 486 -5.31 25.58 21.91
C VAL A 486 -4.59 26.24 23.08
N LEU A 487 -3.54 27.06 22.84
CA LEU A 487 -2.76 27.70 23.90
C LEU A 487 -2.23 29.09 23.48
N PRO A 488 -2.63 30.18 24.17
CA PRO A 488 -2.11 31.54 23.90
C PRO A 488 -0.58 31.66 23.99
N ALA A 489 0.06 30.80 24.80
CA ALA A 489 1.52 30.71 24.91
C ALA A 489 2.19 30.19 23.63
N PHE A 490 1.54 29.30 22.86
CA PHE A 490 2.05 28.82 21.57
C PHE A 490 1.96 29.89 20.49
N ARG A 491 0.87 30.67 20.47
CA ARG A 491 0.74 31.82 19.57
C ARG A 491 1.91 32.80 19.74
N HIS A 492 2.22 33.14 20.99
CA HIS A 492 3.37 33.99 21.33
C HIS A 492 4.73 33.41 20.91
N GLN A 493 4.90 32.09 20.88
CA GLN A 493 6.13 31.42 20.42
C GLN A 493 6.26 31.52 18.90
N PHE A 494 5.19 31.22 18.18
CA PHE A 494 5.17 31.29 16.72
C PHE A 494 5.34 32.72 16.20
N ASP A 495 4.75 33.70 16.88
CA ASP A 495 4.96 35.12 16.60
C ASP A 495 6.41 35.58 16.89
N ARG A 496 7.21 34.79 17.63
CA ARG A 496 8.66 34.99 17.80
C ARG A 496 9.48 34.22 16.77
N LEU A 497 9.02 33.04 16.32
CA LEU A 497 9.64 32.25 15.25
C LEU A 497 9.53 32.90 13.88
N SER A 498 8.58 33.81 13.66
CA SER A 498 8.48 34.65 12.45
C SER A 498 9.55 35.74 12.35
N GLN A 499 10.42 35.88 13.37
CA GLN A 499 11.59 36.75 13.35
C GLN A 499 12.80 35.99 12.82
N ALA A 500 13.60 36.63 11.96
CA ALA A 500 14.75 36.07 11.23
C ALA A 500 15.57 35.07 12.06
N ARG A 501 15.57 33.79 11.65
CA ARG A 501 16.31 32.71 12.32
C ARG A 501 17.83 32.90 12.24
N PRO A 502 18.58 32.91 13.36
CA PRO A 502 20.04 32.81 13.32
C PRO A 502 20.48 31.39 12.97
N LYS A 503 21.47 31.23 12.07
CA LYS A 503 21.90 29.96 11.45
C LYS A 503 22.64 28.94 12.35
N GLN A 504 22.63 29.10 13.67
CA GLN A 504 23.56 28.37 14.57
C GLN A 504 22.86 27.45 15.59
N VAL A 505 23.55 26.39 16.02
CA VAL A 505 23.11 25.36 16.99
C VAL A 505 22.61 25.95 18.32
N LEU A 506 23.17 27.09 18.74
CA LEU A 506 22.73 27.85 19.91
C LEU A 506 21.39 28.58 19.73
N ALA A 507 20.95 28.83 18.49
CA ALA A 507 19.70 29.49 18.16
C ALA A 507 18.48 28.56 18.29
N HIS A 508 18.64 27.27 17.93
CA HIS A 508 17.60 26.25 18.16
C HIS A 508 17.30 26.12 19.65
N ALA A 509 18.36 26.03 20.47
CA ALA A 509 18.22 26.03 21.92
C ALA A 509 17.52 27.31 22.41
N ARG A 510 17.97 28.51 22.01
CA ARG A 510 17.40 29.81 22.47
C ARG A 510 15.90 29.98 22.20
N LEU A 511 15.34 29.34 21.18
CA LEU A 511 13.91 29.42 20.85
C LEU A 511 13.01 28.72 21.89
N CYS A 512 13.50 27.70 22.60
CA CYS A 512 12.74 27.03 23.66
C CYS A 512 12.63 27.88 24.96
N ALA A 513 13.33 29.01 25.07
CA ALA A 513 13.29 29.90 26.23
C ALA A 513 12.13 30.89 26.08
N VAL A 514 10.95 30.48 26.52
CA VAL A 514 9.87 31.43 26.77
C VAL A 514 10.31 32.40 27.87
N ASN A 515 10.13 33.70 27.63
CA ASN A 515 10.16 34.70 28.68
C ASN A 515 9.06 34.36 29.69
N GLN A 516 9.43 33.61 30.72
CA GLN A 516 8.60 33.35 31.89
C GLN A 516 8.32 34.68 32.60
N LYS A 517 7.29 35.39 32.15
CA LYS A 517 6.48 36.22 33.06
C LYS A 517 5.56 35.34 33.93
N GLY A 518 5.50 34.03 33.68
CA GLY A 518 4.92 33.04 34.59
C GLY A 518 5.92 32.68 35.69
N GLU A 519 5.57 32.99 36.93
CA GLU A 519 6.37 32.89 38.16
C GLU A 519 6.70 31.44 38.62
N GLY A 520 6.82 30.49 37.69
CA GLY A 520 7.21 29.12 38.00
C GLY A 520 8.70 29.01 38.27
N ILE A 521 9.09 29.02 39.55
CA ILE A 521 10.47 28.74 39.97
C ILE A 521 10.82 27.31 39.55
N LEU A 522 11.57 27.12 38.45
CA LEU A 522 12.03 25.79 38.06
C LEU A 522 13.10 25.30 39.04
N TRP A 523 12.81 24.18 39.69
CA TRP A 523 13.73 23.49 40.60
C TRP A 523 14.27 22.24 39.92
N SER A 524 15.58 22.06 39.90
CA SER A 524 16.21 20.91 39.24
C SER A 524 17.51 20.49 39.92
N TYR A 525 17.92 19.23 39.71
CA TYR A 525 19.24 18.73 40.14
C TYR A 525 20.35 19.07 39.14
N LEU A 526 19.98 19.30 37.87
CA LEU A 526 20.88 19.77 36.81
C LEU A 526 20.39 21.11 36.25
N PRO A 527 21.30 21.97 35.75
CA PRO A 527 20.93 23.30 35.29
C PRO A 527 20.05 23.23 34.05
N PRO A 528 18.86 23.86 34.07
CA PRO A 528 18.06 24.02 32.88
C PRO A 528 18.85 24.78 31.82
N TRP A 529 18.79 24.30 30.58
CA TRP A 529 19.60 24.79 29.46
C TRP A 529 19.49 26.32 29.28
N GLN A 530 18.31 26.91 29.57
CA GLN A 530 18.03 28.34 29.51
C GLN A 530 18.96 29.22 30.38
N TYR A 531 19.50 28.68 31.48
CA TYR A 531 20.45 29.40 32.32
C TYR A 531 21.88 29.36 31.76
N ILE A 532 22.16 28.39 30.88
CA ILE A 532 23.46 28.23 30.22
C ILE A 532 23.52 29.13 28.99
N THR A 533 22.47 29.14 28.16
CA THR A 533 22.47 29.79 26.83
C THR A 533 22.13 31.28 26.84
N GLY A 534 21.57 31.80 27.94
CA GLY A 534 21.12 33.18 28.09
C GLY A 534 22.22 34.23 28.36
N GLY A 535 23.51 33.88 28.23
CA GLY A 535 24.64 34.77 28.50
C GLY A 535 25.66 34.87 27.35
N ALA A 536 26.64 35.77 27.50
CA ALA A 536 27.79 35.88 26.60
C ALA A 536 28.58 34.55 26.55
N PRO A 537 29.20 34.16 25.40
CA PRO A 537 29.87 32.86 25.24
C PRO A 537 30.83 32.50 26.37
N LYS A 538 31.61 33.49 26.83
CA LYS A 538 32.53 33.34 27.98
C LYS A 538 31.83 32.91 29.26
N ARG A 539 30.66 33.49 29.56
CA ARG A 539 29.83 33.12 30.71
C ARG A 539 29.29 31.69 30.57
N GLN A 540 28.91 31.29 29.35
CA GLN A 540 28.44 29.93 29.07
C GLN A 540 29.57 28.92 29.27
N ALA A 541 30.76 29.22 28.74
CA ALA A 541 31.96 28.39 28.90
C ALA A 541 32.27 28.16 30.37
N ARG A 542 32.34 29.23 31.19
CA ARG A 542 32.56 29.12 32.65
C ARG A 542 31.52 28.26 33.35
N MET A 543 30.25 28.46 33.00
CA MET A 543 29.16 27.67 33.57
C MET A 543 29.32 26.19 33.21
N LEU A 544 29.60 25.87 31.95
CA LEU A 544 29.81 24.50 31.48
C LEU A 544 31.07 23.86 32.06
N VAL A 545 32.16 24.60 32.30
CA VAL A 545 33.33 24.10 33.04
C VAL A 545 32.89 23.61 34.43
N ASN A 546 32.24 24.48 35.19
CA ASN A 546 31.82 24.14 36.54
C ASN A 546 30.79 23.01 36.57
N ILE A 547 29.88 22.96 35.59
CA ILE A 547 28.94 21.84 35.45
C ILE A 547 29.69 20.54 35.16
N THR A 548 30.66 20.56 34.25
CA THR A 548 31.43 19.37 33.90
C THR A 548 32.14 18.82 35.12
N HIS A 549 32.84 19.68 35.87
CA HIS A 549 33.52 19.28 37.10
C HIS A 549 32.56 18.79 38.19
N ALA A 550 31.37 19.41 38.31
CA ALA A 550 30.38 19.07 39.32
C ALA A 550 29.42 17.93 38.93
N LEU A 551 29.37 17.51 37.67
CA LEU A 551 28.32 16.63 37.16
C LEU A 551 28.22 15.31 37.95
N PRO A 552 29.33 14.60 38.27
CA PRO A 552 29.25 13.40 39.10
C PRO A 552 28.63 13.67 40.48
N ILE A 553 28.99 14.80 41.11
CA ILE A 553 28.45 15.20 42.42
C ILE A 553 26.96 15.58 42.30
N LEU A 554 26.58 16.29 41.25
CA LEU A 554 25.17 16.66 41.00
C LEU A 554 24.28 15.44 40.78
N LEU A 555 24.79 14.40 40.11
CA LEU A 555 24.09 13.13 39.96
C LEU A 555 24.06 12.34 41.28
N LEU A 556 25.16 12.32 42.04
CA LEU A 556 25.19 11.71 43.37
C LEU A 556 24.17 12.33 44.34
N ARG A 557 23.95 13.66 44.25
CA ARG A 557 22.91 14.33 45.04
C ARG A 557 21.53 13.70 44.85
N ILE A 558 21.21 13.17 43.67
CA ILE A 558 19.93 12.52 43.39
C ILE A 558 19.81 11.26 44.26
N LYS A 559 20.83 10.41 44.23
CA LYS A 559 20.93 9.21 45.06
C LYS A 559 20.83 9.54 46.56
N LEU A 560 21.57 10.54 47.02
CA LEU A 560 21.56 10.92 48.43
C LEU A 560 20.22 11.54 48.86
N ALA A 561 19.54 12.26 47.97
CA ALA A 561 18.22 12.84 48.26
C ALA A 561 17.13 11.79 48.51
N GLU A 562 17.31 10.54 48.08
CA GLU A 562 16.42 9.43 48.43
C GLU A 562 16.39 9.17 49.94
N ASN A 563 17.54 9.37 50.61
CA ASN A 563 17.70 9.10 52.05
C ASN A 563 17.80 10.38 52.91
N ASN A 564 18.20 11.51 52.33
CA ASN A 564 18.39 12.77 53.03
C ASN A 564 17.53 13.90 52.45
N LYS A 565 16.47 14.27 53.18
CA LYS A 565 15.52 15.34 52.79
C LYS A 565 16.15 16.74 52.75
N ASN A 566 17.33 16.93 53.35
CA ASN A 566 18.04 18.22 53.31
C ASN A 566 18.64 18.50 51.93
N ILE A 567 18.85 17.46 51.11
CA ILE A 567 19.40 17.59 49.76
C ILE A 567 18.28 18.02 48.79
N MET A 568 18.14 19.33 48.64
CA MET A 568 17.13 19.93 47.78
C MET A 568 17.62 20.15 46.33
N ARG A 569 16.69 20.29 45.40
CA ARG A 569 16.95 20.80 44.05
C ARG A 569 17.44 22.26 44.11
N PHE A 570 18.06 22.76 43.05
CA PHE A 570 18.46 24.17 42.97
C PHE A 570 17.43 25.04 42.23
N ARG A 571 17.27 26.28 42.70
CA ARG A 571 16.49 27.32 42.02
C ARG A 571 17.33 28.01 40.94
N GLY A 572 16.67 28.72 40.02
CA GLY A 572 17.34 29.57 39.03
C GLY A 572 18.36 30.57 39.58
N LYS A 573 18.14 31.15 40.78
CA LYS A 573 19.15 32.02 41.43
C LYS A 573 20.43 31.25 41.81
N GLY A 574 20.31 29.97 42.20
CA GLY A 574 21.45 29.09 42.48
C GLY A 574 22.23 28.78 41.21
N TRP A 575 21.56 28.39 40.13
CA TRP A 575 22.19 28.11 38.85
C TRP A 575 22.95 29.29 38.25
N ARG A 576 22.46 30.53 38.43
CA ARG A 576 23.21 31.73 37.98
C ARG A 576 24.57 31.90 38.66
N LYS A 577 24.74 31.41 39.90
CA LYS A 577 26.02 31.48 40.62
C LYS A 577 27.10 30.57 40.00
N PHE A 578 26.73 29.48 39.35
CA PHE A 578 27.68 28.60 38.65
C PHE A 578 28.48 29.34 37.57
N ALA A 579 27.95 30.41 37.00
CA ALA A 579 28.64 31.14 35.93
C ALA A 579 29.59 32.25 36.41
N ALA A 580 29.71 32.48 37.72
CA ALA A 580 30.42 33.64 38.28
C ALA A 580 31.94 33.57 38.05
N LYS A 581 32.59 32.51 38.54
CA LYS A 581 34.00 32.18 38.28
C LYS A 581 34.16 30.68 38.06
N VAL A 582 35.21 30.26 37.36
CA VAL A 582 35.61 28.85 37.31
C VAL A 582 36.15 28.47 38.69
N VAL A 583 35.62 27.40 39.26
CA VAL A 583 36.05 26.87 40.56
C VAL A 583 37.09 25.79 40.29
N THR A 584 38.23 25.84 41.00
CA THR A 584 39.28 24.82 40.85
C THR A 584 38.99 23.61 41.72
N LYS A 585 39.72 22.51 41.49
CA LYS A 585 39.59 21.29 42.26
C LYS A 585 39.91 21.54 43.73
N GLU A 586 40.97 22.29 44.00
CA GLU A 586 41.43 22.64 45.34
C GLU A 586 40.42 23.53 46.07
N GLU A 587 39.77 24.47 45.37
CA GLU A 587 38.72 25.30 45.95
C GLU A 587 37.48 24.49 46.36
N LEU A 588 37.08 23.50 45.55
CA LEU A 588 35.93 22.64 45.86
C LEU A 588 36.22 21.66 47.00
N TRP A 589 37.43 21.09 47.04
CA TRP A 589 37.81 20.00 47.97
C TRP A 589 38.56 20.46 49.23
N GLY A 590 38.82 21.76 49.40
CA GLY A 590 39.49 22.33 50.58
C GLY A 590 38.63 22.32 51.86
N GLU A 591 39.17 22.89 52.95
CA GLU A 591 38.54 22.89 54.29
C GLU A 591 37.18 23.62 54.38
N LYS A 592 36.89 24.52 53.44
CA LYS A 592 35.57 25.19 53.28
C LYS A 592 34.81 24.67 52.05
N GLY A 593 35.12 23.44 51.65
CA GLY A 593 34.71 22.80 50.41
C GLY A 593 33.21 22.50 50.28
N GLY A 594 32.86 21.76 49.24
CA GLY A 594 31.47 21.39 48.94
C GLY A 594 30.63 22.52 48.38
N LYS A 595 31.24 23.68 48.10
CA LYS A 595 30.57 24.88 47.57
C LYS A 595 31.18 25.30 46.23
N MET A 596 30.33 25.59 45.24
CA MET A 596 30.73 26.26 44.01
C MET A 596 30.12 27.66 43.96
N ASN A 597 30.97 28.69 43.96
CA ASN A 597 30.55 30.10 43.93
C ASN A 597 29.52 30.45 45.03
N GLY A 598 29.72 29.91 46.22
CA GLY A 598 28.82 30.11 47.37
C GLY A 598 27.47 29.37 47.25
N LEU A 599 27.33 28.45 46.30
CA LEU A 599 26.25 27.47 46.26
C LEU A 599 26.74 26.14 46.81
N GLU A 600 26.03 25.62 47.81
CA GLU A 600 26.35 24.36 48.48
C GLU A 600 25.91 23.15 47.63
N LEU A 601 26.90 22.44 47.08
CA LEU A 601 26.75 21.21 46.30
C LEU A 601 26.61 19.98 47.19
N LEU A 602 27.30 19.92 48.31
CA LEU A 602 27.06 18.95 49.39
C LEU A 602 27.50 19.64 50.67
N GLY A 603 26.71 19.49 51.73
CA GLY A 603 26.92 20.20 52.99
C GLY A 603 27.27 19.26 54.13
N GLY A 604 28.05 19.75 55.09
CA GLY A 604 28.27 19.09 56.38
C GLY A 604 28.85 17.68 56.27
N GLU A 605 28.23 16.74 57.00
CA GLU A 605 28.68 15.35 57.12
C GLU A 605 28.71 14.61 55.78
N ASP A 606 27.72 14.83 54.90
CA ASP A 606 27.66 14.18 53.58
C ASP A 606 28.88 14.50 52.70
N PHE A 607 29.40 15.74 52.79
CA PHE A 607 30.60 16.13 52.03
C PHE A 607 31.89 15.58 52.66
N GLU A 608 31.96 15.52 54.00
CA GLU A 608 33.10 14.95 54.71
C GLU A 608 33.19 13.43 54.53
N GLU A 609 32.05 12.72 54.55
CA GLU A 609 31.98 11.30 54.21
C GLU A 609 32.48 11.05 52.79
N LEU A 610 32.07 11.90 51.86
CA LEU A 610 32.52 11.82 50.48
C LEU A 610 34.02 12.01 50.31
N ARG A 611 34.59 12.94 51.07
CA ARG A 611 36.03 13.22 51.08
C ARG A 611 36.85 12.06 51.64
N LYS A 612 36.26 11.26 52.54
CA LYS A 612 36.90 10.07 53.14
C LYS A 612 36.91 8.85 52.22
N LEU A 613 36.07 8.81 51.18
CA LEU A 613 36.07 7.72 50.22
C LEU A 613 37.33 7.78 49.33
N PRO A 614 38.04 6.66 49.09
CA PRO A 614 39.18 6.61 48.16
C PRO A 614 38.80 7.08 46.75
N ASP A 615 37.55 6.85 46.36
CA ASP A 615 36.96 7.29 45.10
C ASP A 615 36.37 8.72 45.14
N GLY A 616 36.37 9.40 46.30
CA GLY A 616 35.83 10.76 46.44
C GLY A 616 36.49 11.77 45.51
N LEU A 617 37.82 11.64 45.32
CA LEU A 617 38.60 12.44 44.36
C LEU A 617 38.29 12.15 42.89
N ARG A 618 37.62 11.03 42.57
CA ARG A 618 37.19 10.66 41.20
C ARG A 618 35.91 11.37 40.76
N MET A 619 35.24 12.09 41.67
CA MET A 619 34.03 12.84 41.33
C MET A 619 34.28 14.25 40.80
N TRP A 620 35.53 14.53 40.40
CA TRP A 620 35.87 15.67 39.57
C TRP A 620 35.64 15.29 38.10
N GLY A 621 34.47 15.63 37.57
CA GLY A 621 34.05 15.18 36.24
C GLY A 621 34.90 15.76 35.11
N LYS A 622 35.14 14.95 34.08
CA LYS A 622 35.84 15.38 32.86
C LYS A 622 34.89 15.63 31.69
N LEU A 623 35.40 16.22 30.61
CA LEU A 623 34.66 16.29 29.34
C LEU A 623 34.39 14.86 28.83
N PRO A 624 33.36 14.66 27.98
CA PRO A 624 33.05 13.34 27.43
C PRO A 624 34.22 12.64 26.71
N CYS A 625 35.13 13.41 26.10
CA CYS A 625 36.37 12.91 25.49
C CYS A 625 37.50 12.56 26.49
N GLY A 626 37.27 12.66 27.81
CA GLY A 626 38.24 12.36 28.86
C GLY A 626 39.22 13.48 29.21
N HIS A 627 39.14 14.61 28.50
CA HIS A 627 39.94 15.81 28.75
C HIS A 627 39.39 16.68 29.88
N ASP A 628 40.24 17.42 30.59
CA ASP A 628 39.79 18.38 31.60
C ASP A 628 39.05 19.56 30.96
N ALA A 629 37.99 20.03 31.62
CA ALA A 629 37.19 21.15 31.16
C ALA A 629 37.89 22.47 31.49
N MET A 630 38.22 23.23 30.46
CA MET A 630 38.83 24.56 30.57
C MET A 630 37.98 25.60 29.85
N GLU A 631 38.01 26.85 30.32
CA GLU A 631 37.25 27.95 29.72
C GLU A 631 37.60 28.09 28.23
N GLU A 632 38.88 27.98 27.87
CA GLU A 632 39.39 28.05 26.50
C GLU A 632 38.86 26.93 25.61
N ARG A 633 38.87 25.68 26.09
CA ARG A 633 38.33 24.53 25.34
C ARG A 633 36.84 24.65 25.06
N LEU A 634 36.10 25.27 25.98
CA LEU A 634 34.67 25.55 25.84
C LEU A 634 34.39 26.89 25.15
N MET A 635 35.40 27.52 24.54
CA MET A 635 35.17 28.59 23.58
C MET A 635 34.70 28.05 22.22
N ASP A 636 34.97 26.77 21.91
CA ASP A 636 34.38 26.07 20.77
C ASP A 636 32.86 25.99 20.89
N GLU A 637 32.16 26.50 19.89
CA GLU A 637 30.71 26.52 19.82
C GLU A 637 30.12 25.11 19.69
N GLN A 638 30.79 24.22 18.94
CA GLN A 638 30.31 22.87 18.69
C GLN A 638 30.37 22.03 19.96
N LEU A 639 31.49 22.05 20.68
CA LEU A 639 31.60 21.38 21.97
C LEU A 639 30.58 21.92 22.99
N ARG A 640 30.42 23.26 23.10
CA ARG A 640 29.37 23.84 23.97
C ARG A 640 27.98 23.36 23.61
N GLY A 641 27.62 23.38 22.32
CA GLY A 641 26.35 22.89 21.83
C GLY A 641 26.12 21.42 22.19
N SER A 642 27.15 20.60 22.03
CA SER A 642 27.12 19.17 22.36
C SER A 642 26.92 18.90 23.85
N LEU A 643 27.59 19.67 24.74
CA LEU A 643 27.40 19.54 26.18
C LEU A 643 26.02 20.00 26.63
N CYS A 644 25.54 21.12 26.08
CA CYS A 644 24.17 21.59 26.33
C CYS A 644 23.14 20.54 25.90
N TYR A 645 23.36 19.89 24.76
CA TYR A 645 22.50 18.81 24.26
C TYR A 645 22.48 17.62 25.23
N SER A 646 23.64 17.17 25.70
CA SER A 646 23.72 16.07 26.68
C SER A 646 23.10 16.41 28.04
N LEU A 647 23.24 17.65 28.51
CA LEU A 647 22.50 18.11 29.70
C LEU A 647 20.99 18.11 29.43
N ASN A 648 20.57 18.46 28.22
CA ASN A 648 19.17 18.43 27.83
C ASN A 648 18.60 17.00 27.78
N GLN A 649 19.39 16.00 27.37
CA GLN A 649 19.02 14.58 27.45
C GLN A 649 18.77 14.14 28.90
N TRP A 650 19.58 14.60 29.85
CA TRP A 650 19.33 14.36 31.27
C TRP A 650 18.03 15.02 31.76
N LEU A 651 17.81 16.28 31.37
CA LEU A 651 16.58 17.00 31.75
C LEU A 651 15.34 16.33 31.15
N LEU A 652 15.42 15.86 29.91
CA LEU A 652 14.39 15.05 29.26
C LEU A 652 14.12 13.80 30.06
N LEU A 653 15.17 13.05 30.41
CA LEU A 653 15.05 11.82 31.17
C LEU A 653 14.36 12.03 32.53
N PHE A 654 14.70 13.11 33.24
CA PHE A 654 14.01 13.48 34.48
C PHE A 654 12.55 13.89 34.26
N ALA A 655 12.27 14.66 33.22
CA ALA A 655 10.91 15.07 32.88
C ALA A 655 10.02 13.86 32.52
N LEU A 656 10.56 12.89 31.77
CA LEU A 656 9.87 11.64 31.43
C LEU A 656 9.57 10.79 32.67
N CYS A 657 10.50 10.74 33.65
CA CYS A 657 10.26 10.08 34.93
C CYS A 657 9.21 10.80 35.77
N ASP A 658 9.23 12.14 35.81
CA ASP A 658 8.27 12.94 36.57
C ASP A 658 6.84 12.88 35.99
N ILE A 659 6.67 12.61 34.69
CA ILE A 659 5.35 12.36 34.08
C ILE A 659 4.94 10.88 34.10
N ALA A 660 5.80 9.95 34.49
CA ALA A 660 5.43 8.54 34.54
C ALA A 660 4.32 8.24 35.57
N SER A 661 3.67 7.08 35.48
CA SER A 661 2.66 6.69 36.48
C SER A 661 3.26 6.68 37.89
N PRO A 662 2.55 7.23 38.89
CA PRO A 662 2.94 7.07 40.30
C PRO A 662 3.14 5.59 40.67
N ASP A 663 2.21 4.72 40.27
CA ASP A 663 2.26 3.28 40.53
C ASP A 663 3.50 2.61 39.95
N GLY A 664 3.87 2.98 38.71
CA GLY A 664 5.08 2.44 38.06
C GLY A 664 6.36 2.88 38.76
N MET A 665 6.41 4.11 39.25
CA MET A 665 7.55 4.64 40.01
C MET A 665 7.61 4.07 41.43
N GLU A 666 6.47 3.81 42.08
CA GLU A 666 6.41 3.13 43.37
C GLU A 666 6.81 1.66 43.28
N ALA A 667 6.38 0.95 42.23
CA ALA A 667 6.84 -0.40 41.94
C ALA A 667 8.36 -0.46 41.71
N ALA A 668 8.95 0.61 41.17
CA ALA A 668 10.39 0.79 41.02
C ALA A 668 11.11 1.19 42.33
N ARG A 669 10.37 1.33 43.44
CA ARG A 669 10.86 1.80 44.76
C ARG A 669 11.47 3.20 44.70
N ILE A 670 10.97 4.08 43.84
CA ILE A 670 11.42 5.48 43.75
C ILE A 670 10.50 6.34 44.62
N PRO A 671 10.98 6.87 45.76
CA PRO A 671 10.14 7.64 46.66
C PRO A 671 9.70 8.96 46.04
N GLU A 672 8.49 9.42 46.39
CA GLU A 672 8.08 10.80 46.11
C GLU A 672 8.84 11.74 47.04
N LEU A 673 9.67 12.60 46.44
CA LEU A 673 10.39 13.63 47.16
C LEU A 673 9.60 14.93 47.10
N SER A 674 9.57 15.67 48.21
CA SER A 674 8.93 16.98 48.28
C SER A 674 9.97 18.02 48.67
N ASN A 675 10.05 19.09 47.89
CA ASN A 675 10.80 20.28 48.26
C ASN A 675 9.94 21.53 48.09
N LYS A 676 10.49 22.71 48.42
CA LYS A 676 9.81 24.01 48.33
C LYS A 676 9.31 24.38 46.90
N GLY A 677 9.59 23.56 45.89
CA GLY A 677 9.24 23.79 44.49
C GLY A 677 8.09 22.95 43.98
N SER A 678 8.16 21.65 44.19
CA SER A 678 7.11 20.69 43.83
C SER A 678 7.45 19.31 44.40
N LYS A 679 6.47 18.41 44.35
CA LYS A 679 6.69 16.97 44.45
C LYS A 679 7.35 16.48 43.15
N HIS A 680 8.32 15.56 43.25
CA HIS A 680 9.06 15.00 42.11
C HIS A 680 9.51 13.57 42.41
N ARG A 681 9.77 12.79 41.35
CA ARG A 681 10.30 11.43 41.42
C ARG A 681 11.46 11.31 40.43
N VAL A 682 12.65 11.68 40.91
CA VAL A 682 13.87 11.64 40.09
C VAL A 682 14.72 10.45 40.53
N PRO A 683 14.85 9.40 39.71
CA PRO A 683 15.65 8.22 40.05
C PRO A 683 17.15 8.46 39.91
N ASP A 684 17.94 7.72 40.69
CA ASP A 684 19.36 7.48 40.37
C ASP A 684 19.47 6.57 39.14
N LEU A 685 19.90 7.14 38.02
CA LEU A 685 20.04 6.45 36.73
C LEU A 685 21.49 6.05 36.41
N MET A 686 22.39 6.24 37.38
CA MET A 686 23.72 5.64 37.37
C MET A 686 23.68 4.19 37.88
N ASP A 687 22.59 3.78 38.56
CA ASP A 687 22.31 2.40 38.97
C ASP A 687 21.62 1.61 37.83
N HIS A 688 22.43 0.90 37.03
CA HIS A 688 21.95 0.12 35.88
C HIS A 688 21.05 -1.07 36.27
N ASP A 689 21.16 -1.61 37.48
CA ASP A 689 20.39 -2.79 37.87
C ASP A 689 18.96 -2.40 38.23
N ARG A 690 18.77 -1.22 38.82
CA ARG A 690 17.44 -0.64 39.05
C ARG A 690 16.70 -0.36 37.74
N GLU A 691 17.40 0.15 36.73
CA GLU A 691 16.86 0.43 35.40
C GLU A 691 16.35 -0.85 34.70
N LYS A 692 17.16 -1.91 34.68
CA LYS A 692 16.82 -3.17 33.98
C LYS A 692 15.53 -3.80 34.49
N ASN A 693 15.23 -3.62 35.78
CA ASN A 693 14.11 -4.24 36.46
C ASN A 693 12.83 -3.40 36.43
N CYS A 694 12.87 -2.15 35.97
CA CYS A 694 11.69 -1.28 35.86
C CYS A 694 11.37 -0.94 34.39
N PRO A 695 10.26 -1.45 33.84
CA PRO A 695 9.85 -1.15 32.47
C PRO A 695 9.70 0.35 32.17
N VAL A 696 9.20 1.13 33.14
CA VAL A 696 8.99 2.58 33.00
C VAL A 696 10.32 3.32 32.88
N LEU A 697 11.30 3.02 33.74
CA LEU A 697 12.63 3.62 33.68
C LEU A 697 13.36 3.24 32.40
N LYS A 698 13.26 1.98 32.00
CA LYS A 698 13.78 1.49 30.73
C LYS A 698 13.16 2.22 29.54
N ALA A 699 11.85 2.49 29.58
CA ALA A 699 11.17 3.28 28.57
C ALA A 699 11.69 4.71 28.53
N ALA A 700 11.72 5.38 29.67
CA ALA A 700 12.20 6.76 29.80
C ALA A 700 13.64 6.90 29.28
N ARG A 701 14.52 5.95 29.63
CA ARG A 701 15.90 5.91 29.11
C ARG A 701 15.97 5.58 27.62
N ASN A 702 15.14 4.65 27.12
CA ASN A 702 15.07 4.40 25.67
C ASN A 702 14.64 5.65 24.91
N ILE A 703 13.68 6.41 25.44
CA ILE A 703 13.16 7.62 24.80
C ILE A 703 14.17 8.76 24.86
N ALA A 704 14.89 8.93 25.97
CA ALA A 704 15.82 10.04 26.15
C ALA A 704 17.24 9.73 25.65
N MET A 705 17.62 8.45 25.58
CA MET A 705 18.99 7.99 25.40
C MET A 705 19.16 6.71 24.56
N LEU A 706 18.09 6.07 24.05
CA LEU A 706 18.14 4.76 23.38
C LEU A 706 18.94 3.68 24.15
N SER A 707 18.89 3.71 25.50
CA SER A 707 19.72 2.86 26.37
C SER A 707 21.23 2.94 26.09
N LYS A 708 21.69 4.03 25.47
CA LYS A 708 23.11 4.29 25.33
C LYS A 708 23.80 4.44 26.70
N PRO A 709 25.10 4.10 26.79
CA PRO A 709 25.84 4.20 28.03
C PRO A 709 25.91 5.66 28.52
N ILE A 710 25.96 5.80 29.84
CA ILE A 710 26.41 7.02 30.50
C ILE A 710 27.84 6.73 30.93
N ASN A 711 28.79 7.62 30.61
CA ASN A 711 30.16 7.42 31.02
C ASN A 711 30.33 7.63 32.53
N ARG A 712 31.52 7.33 33.06
CA ARG A 712 31.80 7.44 34.51
C ARG A 712 31.66 8.87 35.06
N ASP A 713 31.82 9.87 34.22
CA ASP A 713 31.68 11.30 34.57
C ASP A 713 30.22 11.79 34.50
N GLY A 714 29.28 10.92 34.12
CA GLY A 714 27.87 11.24 34.04
C GLY A 714 27.41 11.78 32.68
N TRP A 715 28.25 11.74 31.64
CA TRP A 715 27.86 12.20 30.31
C TRP A 715 27.14 11.10 29.52
N PRO A 716 25.94 11.37 28.99
CA PRO A 716 25.23 10.47 28.11
C PRO A 716 25.89 10.46 26.72
N GLU A 717 25.98 9.31 26.08
CA GLU A 717 26.33 9.27 24.66
C GLU A 717 25.24 10.01 23.85
N PRO A 718 25.59 10.98 23.00
CA PRO A 718 24.62 11.71 22.21
C PRO A 718 23.91 10.79 21.22
N TRP A 719 22.60 10.93 21.13
CA TRP A 719 21.78 10.22 20.15
C TRP A 719 20.56 11.09 19.86
N ALA A 720 19.93 10.89 18.70
CA ALA A 720 18.62 11.48 18.39
C ALA A 720 17.81 10.54 17.48
N PRO A 721 16.46 10.67 17.47
CA PRO A 721 15.56 9.86 16.65
C PRO A 721 15.88 9.87 15.14
N ASP A 722 16.35 10.99 14.61
CA ASP A 722 16.69 11.18 13.19
C ASP A 722 17.82 10.25 12.69
N THR A 723 18.65 9.73 13.60
CA THR A 723 19.76 8.82 13.30
C THR A 723 19.38 7.33 13.32
N LEU A 724 18.12 6.99 13.61
CA LEU A 724 17.71 5.60 13.78
C LEU A 724 17.46 4.89 12.45
N ASN A 725 17.92 3.64 12.36
CA ASN A 725 17.39 2.72 11.35
C ASN A 725 15.91 2.36 11.67
N VAL A 726 15.20 1.80 10.69
CA VAL A 726 13.77 1.46 10.82
C VAL A 726 13.47 0.57 12.03
N LYS A 727 14.35 -0.39 12.34
CA LYS A 727 14.15 -1.34 13.44
C LYS A 727 14.27 -0.64 14.81
N ASP A 728 15.27 0.20 14.97
CA ASP A 728 15.50 0.94 16.21
C ASP A 728 14.45 2.03 16.41
N ARG A 729 14.00 2.69 15.33
CA ARG A 729 12.88 3.65 15.35
C ARG A 729 11.61 3.03 15.90
N ARG A 730 11.23 1.83 15.44
CA ARG A 730 10.06 1.09 15.97
C ARG A 730 10.18 0.78 17.46
N LYS A 731 11.35 0.34 17.92
CA LYS A 731 11.60 0.05 19.34
C LYS A 731 11.50 1.32 20.19
N TRP A 732 12.01 2.44 19.67
CA TRP A 732 11.91 3.75 20.30
C TRP A 732 10.45 4.22 20.39
N LEU A 733 9.70 4.22 19.26
CA LEU A 733 8.27 4.58 19.22
C LEU A 733 7.44 3.74 20.20
N LYS A 734 7.71 2.43 20.30
CA LYS A 734 7.05 1.57 21.28
C LYS A 734 7.34 1.97 22.73
N SER A 735 8.61 2.25 23.04
CA SER A 735 8.99 2.72 24.39
C SER A 735 8.28 4.04 24.72
N PHE A 736 8.16 4.92 23.72
CA PHE A 736 7.50 6.20 23.86
C PHE A 736 5.98 6.07 24.08
N ALA A 737 5.32 5.25 23.25
CA ALA A 737 3.91 4.89 23.41
C ALA A 737 3.61 4.29 24.79
N MET A 738 4.42 3.32 25.23
CA MET A 738 4.25 2.65 26.51
C MET A 738 4.36 3.62 27.70
N LEU A 739 5.33 4.55 27.67
CA LEU A 739 5.47 5.56 28.71
C LEU A 739 4.25 6.50 28.73
N LEU A 740 3.88 7.07 27.57
CA LEU A 740 2.78 8.05 27.50
C LEU A 740 1.39 7.44 27.71
N ALA A 741 1.22 6.14 27.47
CA ALA A 741 0.00 5.40 27.78
C ALA A 741 -0.24 5.28 29.30
N SER A 742 0.83 5.20 30.07
CA SER A 742 0.82 5.03 31.53
C SER A 742 1.16 6.31 32.29
N ALA A 743 1.40 7.42 31.58
CA ALA A 743 1.85 8.64 32.22
C ALA A 743 0.75 9.30 33.07
N LYS A 744 1.17 10.03 34.11
CA LYS A 744 0.31 10.78 35.03
C LYS A 744 -0.58 11.76 34.27
N ASP A 745 -1.85 11.84 34.64
CA ASP A 745 -2.87 12.67 33.96
C ASP A 745 -3.24 12.18 32.54
N CYS A 746 -2.89 10.94 32.13
CA CYS A 746 -3.27 10.39 30.83
C CYS A 746 -4.80 10.36 30.63
N GLU A 747 -5.58 9.99 31.66
CA GLU A 747 -7.05 9.94 31.59
C GLU A 747 -7.66 11.33 31.38
N PHE A 748 -7.08 12.36 31.99
CA PHE A 748 -7.48 13.74 31.77
C PHE A 748 -7.26 14.15 30.31
N LEU A 749 -6.09 13.79 29.76
CA LEU A 749 -5.76 14.09 28.38
C LEU A 749 -6.66 13.33 27.40
N ASP A 750 -6.91 12.05 27.65
CA ASP A 750 -7.82 11.22 26.84
C ASP A 750 -9.24 11.79 26.86
N SER A 751 -9.74 12.14 28.05
CA SER A 751 -11.05 12.80 28.20
C SER A 751 -11.12 14.16 27.52
N TYR A 752 -10.04 14.94 27.57
CA TYR A 752 -9.96 16.24 26.91
C TYR A 752 -10.04 16.10 25.39
N THR A 753 -9.32 15.12 24.84
CA THR A 753 -9.26 14.84 23.40
C THR A 753 -10.59 14.30 22.87
N GLN A 754 -11.23 13.37 23.60
CA GLN A 754 -12.52 12.77 23.21
C GLN A 754 -13.68 13.80 23.15
N ARG A 755 -13.61 14.88 23.95
CA ARG A 755 -14.65 15.92 23.95
C ARG A 755 -14.66 16.78 22.68
N ARG A 756 -13.65 16.69 21.81
CA ARG A 756 -13.58 17.43 20.54
C ARG A 756 -14.07 16.57 19.38
N THR A 757 -15.38 16.57 19.17
CA THR A 757 -16.12 15.73 18.21
C THR A 757 -15.62 15.77 16.77
N ASN A 758 -15.02 16.88 16.32
CA ASN A 758 -14.64 17.06 14.93
C ASN A 758 -13.32 16.38 14.57
N GLU A 759 -12.47 16.13 15.57
CA GLU A 759 -11.14 15.52 15.41
C GLU A 759 -11.03 14.18 16.16
N ALA A 760 -12.05 13.81 16.95
CA ALA A 760 -12.09 12.57 17.72
C ALA A 760 -11.66 11.36 16.89
N HIS A 761 -12.15 11.23 15.65
CA HIS A 761 -11.78 10.13 14.74
C HIS A 761 -10.27 10.05 14.40
N VAL A 762 -9.55 11.18 14.31
CA VAL A 762 -8.11 11.19 14.03
C VAL A 762 -7.33 10.74 15.26
N TRP A 763 -7.78 11.18 16.44
CA TRP A 763 -7.18 10.85 17.72
C TRP A 763 -7.51 9.43 18.20
N ASP A 764 -8.71 8.93 17.85
CA ASP A 764 -9.23 7.60 18.14
C ASP A 764 -8.46 6.50 17.39
N GLU A 765 -7.61 6.83 16.41
CA GLU A 765 -6.75 5.83 15.76
C GLU A 765 -5.39 5.65 16.44
N TRP A 766 -4.80 6.69 17.05
CA TRP A 766 -3.38 6.66 17.46
C TRP A 766 -3.04 7.25 18.85
N ALA A 767 -3.93 8.01 19.48
CA ALA A 767 -3.52 8.81 20.64
C ALA A 767 -4.19 8.47 21.97
N LEU A 768 -5.15 7.57 21.99
CA LEU A 768 -5.74 7.13 23.26
C LEU A 768 -4.79 6.19 24.00
N GLY A 769 -4.70 6.34 25.32
CA GLY A 769 -3.76 5.58 26.15
C GLY A 769 -4.02 4.06 26.17
N ASN A 770 -5.19 3.58 25.72
CA ASN A 770 -5.47 2.16 25.52
C ASN A 770 -4.86 1.64 24.21
N LEU A 771 -5.04 2.35 23.10
CA LEU A 771 -4.53 1.95 21.78
C LEU A 771 -3.00 1.97 21.72
N LEU A 772 -2.38 2.91 22.43
CA LEU A 772 -0.92 2.96 22.58
C LEU A 772 -0.34 1.73 23.31
N ARG A 773 -1.13 1.01 24.10
CA ARG A 773 -0.70 -0.25 24.75
C ARG A 773 -0.66 -1.42 23.77
N ASP A 774 -1.46 -1.37 22.71
CA ASP A 774 -1.63 -2.44 21.73
C ASP A 774 -0.63 -2.37 20.56
N VAL A 775 0.26 -1.36 20.53
CA VAL A 775 1.30 -1.21 19.49
C VAL A 775 2.28 -2.40 19.52
N ASN A 776 2.07 -3.35 18.61
CA ASN A 776 2.88 -4.56 18.49
C ASN A 776 4.21 -4.28 17.80
N SER A 777 5.33 -4.59 18.47
CA SER A 777 6.69 -4.41 17.93
C SER A 777 7.02 -5.27 16.71
N PHE A 778 6.26 -6.34 16.47
CA PHE A 778 6.53 -7.30 15.39
C PHE A 778 5.67 -7.07 14.15
N GLN A 779 4.65 -6.21 14.24
CA GLN A 779 3.83 -5.87 13.10
C GLN A 779 4.43 -4.64 12.40
N PRO A 780 5.01 -4.77 11.20
CA PRO A 780 5.54 -3.63 10.48
C PRO A 780 4.40 -2.67 10.14
N LEU A 781 4.50 -1.43 10.63
CA LEU A 781 3.66 -0.35 10.14
C LEU A 781 4.25 0.17 8.82
N PRO A 782 3.40 0.59 7.86
CA PRO A 782 3.85 1.39 6.72
C PRO A 782 4.61 2.64 7.21
N PRO A 783 5.65 3.12 6.49
CA PRO A 783 6.42 4.31 6.89
C PRO A 783 5.55 5.54 7.19
N GLU A 784 4.49 5.76 6.41
CA GLU A 784 3.51 6.84 6.58
C GLU A 784 2.78 6.75 7.93
N ARG A 785 2.46 5.53 8.39
CA ARG A 785 1.84 5.30 9.70
C ARG A 785 2.83 5.43 10.85
N GLU A 786 4.11 5.09 10.64
CA GLU A 786 5.15 5.32 11.64
C GLU A 786 5.40 6.81 11.87
N GLU A 787 5.44 7.60 10.81
CA GLU A 787 5.56 9.07 10.88
C GLU A 787 4.33 9.67 11.57
N SER A 788 3.13 9.23 11.19
CA SER A 788 1.91 9.68 11.86
C SER A 788 1.91 9.32 13.36
N LEU A 789 2.31 8.11 13.74
CA LEU A 789 2.42 7.71 15.14
C LEU A 789 3.42 8.58 15.91
N GLU A 790 4.58 8.87 15.32
CA GLU A 790 5.61 9.74 15.90
C GLU A 790 5.06 11.14 16.21
N ASP A 791 4.39 11.76 15.24
CA ASP A 791 3.77 13.08 15.40
C ASP A 791 2.75 13.11 16.55
N HIS A 792 1.90 12.08 16.65
CA HIS A 792 0.90 11.97 17.71
C HIS A 792 1.55 11.77 19.08
N LEU A 793 2.59 10.94 19.18
CA LEU A 793 3.33 10.73 20.42
C LEU A 793 4.04 12.00 20.88
N MET A 794 4.66 12.74 19.95
CA MET A 794 5.29 14.02 20.24
C MET A 794 4.28 15.03 20.77
N LEU A 795 3.14 15.17 20.11
CA LEU A 795 2.08 16.08 20.57
C LEU A 795 1.54 15.68 21.95
N ARG A 796 1.32 14.38 22.19
CA ARG A 796 0.91 13.86 23.50
C ARG A 796 1.94 14.20 24.57
N TYR A 797 3.22 13.92 24.32
CA TYR A 797 4.33 14.29 25.20
C TYR A 797 4.34 15.79 25.54
N MET A 798 4.15 16.65 24.54
CA MET A 798 4.11 18.09 24.76
C MET A 798 2.95 18.51 25.68
N LEU A 799 1.75 17.99 25.42
CA LEU A 799 0.55 18.28 26.22
C LEU A 799 0.71 17.75 27.65
N MET A 800 1.34 16.59 27.82
CA MET A 800 1.62 16.01 29.14
C MET A 800 2.56 16.87 29.97
N LEU A 801 3.69 17.34 29.40
CA LEU A 801 4.61 18.20 30.14
C LEU A 801 3.96 19.52 30.57
N LEU A 802 3.16 20.11 29.69
CA LEU A 802 2.43 21.35 29.99
C LEU A 802 1.35 21.13 31.05
N LYS A 803 0.66 19.98 31.02
CA LYS A 803 -0.37 19.65 32.00
C LYS A 803 0.23 19.31 33.35
N SER A 804 1.16 18.35 33.38
CA SER A 804 1.63 17.70 34.61
C SER A 804 2.79 18.46 35.26
N LEU A 805 3.74 18.98 34.47
CA LEU A 805 4.94 19.66 35.00
C LEU A 805 4.87 21.19 34.90
N LYS A 806 3.90 21.74 34.16
CA LYS A 806 3.84 23.17 33.82
C LYS A 806 5.14 23.67 33.17
N GLN A 807 5.81 22.77 32.46
CA GLN A 807 7.09 23.01 31.83
C GLN A 807 6.94 22.96 30.32
N TRP A 808 7.74 23.76 29.62
CA TRP A 808 7.88 23.64 28.18
C TRP A 808 8.47 22.28 27.79
N PRO A 809 7.99 21.69 26.68
CA PRO A 809 8.55 20.45 26.16
C PRO A 809 10.06 20.57 25.92
N ILE A 810 10.77 19.53 26.32
CA ILE A 810 12.21 19.44 26.07
C ILE A 810 12.36 18.87 24.66
N GLU A 811 13.01 19.63 23.76
CA GLU A 811 13.29 19.20 22.38
C GLU A 811 14.46 18.21 22.35
N PHE A 812 14.33 17.12 21.57
CA PHE A 812 15.37 16.09 21.47
C PHE A 812 15.43 15.39 20.11
N MET A 813 14.65 15.85 19.14
CA MET A 813 14.55 15.23 17.80
C MET A 813 15.81 15.42 16.97
N ASP A 814 16.49 16.56 17.14
CA ASP A 814 17.66 16.93 16.34
C ASP A 814 18.95 16.80 17.14
N ARG A 815 19.89 15.99 16.64
CA ARG A 815 21.26 15.94 17.15
C ARG A 815 22.07 17.11 16.60
N PRO A 816 22.97 17.74 17.39
CA PRO A 816 23.90 18.72 16.83
C PRO A 816 24.77 18.07 15.75
N ARG A 817 25.04 18.77 14.65
CA ARG A 817 25.91 18.27 13.57
C ARG A 817 27.40 18.40 13.96
N GLY A 818 28.24 17.52 13.42
CA GLY A 818 29.70 17.56 13.61
C GLY A 818 30.25 16.50 14.57
N GLY A 819 31.55 16.59 14.85
CA GLY A 819 32.24 15.78 15.85
C GLY A 819 31.75 16.09 17.26
N LEU A 820 30.68 15.42 17.67
CA LEU A 820 30.14 15.59 19.01
C LEU A 820 31.16 15.17 20.05
N HIS A 821 31.15 15.87 21.18
CA HIS A 821 31.91 15.51 22.38
C HIS A 821 33.44 15.51 22.23
N LYS A 822 33.95 15.86 21.04
CA LYS A 822 35.36 16.10 20.79
C LYS A 822 35.70 17.55 21.13
N CYS A 823 36.80 17.76 21.84
CA CYS A 823 37.36 19.08 22.04
C CYS A 823 38.34 19.43 20.91
N VAL A 824 38.78 20.68 20.87
CA VAL A 824 39.77 21.15 19.87
C VAL A 824 41.00 20.25 19.82
N THR A 825 41.53 19.82 20.97
CA THR A 825 42.67 18.90 21.04
C THR A 825 42.37 17.55 20.38
N CYS A 826 41.19 16.97 20.61
CA CYS A 826 40.80 15.73 19.93
C CYS A 826 40.71 15.91 18.41
N HIS A 827 40.22 17.06 17.94
CA HIS A 827 40.15 17.35 16.51
C HIS A 827 41.54 17.49 15.89
N GLU A 828 42.49 18.12 16.59
CA GLU A 828 43.88 18.22 16.17
C GLU A 828 44.56 16.84 16.13
N GLU A 829 44.31 15.99 17.14
CA GLU A 829 44.81 14.61 17.20
C GLU A 829 44.25 13.75 16.05
N ASP A 830 42.93 13.81 15.80
CA ASP A 830 42.29 13.12 14.69
C ASP A 830 42.86 13.60 13.35
N GLN A 831 43.03 14.91 13.17
CA GLN A 831 43.58 15.47 11.95
C GLN A 831 45.04 15.03 11.73
N LYS A 832 45.85 15.02 12.80
CA LYS A 832 47.22 14.53 12.76
C LYS A 832 47.27 13.05 12.40
N LYS A 833 46.42 12.22 13.02
CA LYS A 833 46.31 10.79 12.71
C LYS A 833 45.86 10.55 11.28
N CYS A 834 44.89 11.30 10.77
CA CYS A 834 44.47 11.21 9.36
C CYS A 834 45.57 11.65 8.40
N LEU A 835 46.39 12.66 8.76
CA LEU A 835 47.54 13.08 7.96
C LEU A 835 48.67 12.04 7.99
N GLU A 836 48.90 11.39 9.14
CA GLU A 836 49.85 10.29 9.28
C GLU A 836 49.41 9.05 8.49
N GLU A 837 48.13 8.66 8.58
CA GLU A 837 47.56 7.55 7.80
C GLU A 837 47.59 7.83 6.29
N ARG A 838 47.30 9.07 5.86
CA ARG A 838 47.43 9.50 4.46
C ARG A 838 48.89 9.61 4.00
N GLY A 839 49.82 9.92 4.90
CA GLY A 839 51.25 10.02 4.60
C GLY A 839 51.98 8.67 4.49
N THR A 840 51.38 7.58 5.00
CA THR A 840 51.93 6.21 4.92
C THR A 840 51.43 5.38 3.73
N LEU A 841 50.40 5.82 3.02
CA LEU A 841 50.03 5.24 1.72
C LEU A 841 50.89 5.92 0.66
N GLY A 842 51.96 5.24 0.23
CA GLY A 842 52.90 5.77 -0.77
C GLY A 842 52.17 6.31 -2.01
N GLU A 843 52.70 7.41 -2.57
CA GLU A 843 52.20 8.14 -3.74
C GLU A 843 51.88 7.27 -4.98
N GLN A 844 52.22 5.98 -4.99
CA GLN A 844 51.99 5.08 -6.12
C GLN A 844 50.57 4.47 -6.18
N ASP A 845 49.81 4.45 -5.08
CA ASP A 845 48.51 3.73 -5.05
C ASP A 845 47.28 4.66 -5.20
N MET A 846 47.48 5.98 -5.21
CA MET A 846 46.38 6.96 -5.39
C MET A 846 46.15 7.38 -6.85
N VAL A 847 47.07 7.08 -7.77
CA VAL A 847 46.88 7.37 -9.20
C VAL A 847 46.04 6.27 -9.86
N GLU A 848 46.27 4.99 -9.55
CA GLU A 848 45.47 3.88 -10.11
C GLU A 848 44.02 3.88 -9.61
N ARG A 849 43.77 4.32 -8.36
CA ARG A 849 42.40 4.36 -7.81
C ARG A 849 41.54 5.51 -8.33
N PHE A 850 42.15 6.57 -8.84
CA PHE A 850 41.42 7.72 -9.39
C PHE A 850 41.04 7.55 -10.87
N GLU A 851 41.75 6.67 -11.60
CA GLU A 851 41.42 6.32 -12.99
C GLU A 851 40.33 5.23 -13.08
N GLU A 852 40.25 4.29 -12.12
CA GLU A 852 39.21 3.24 -12.14
C GLU A 852 37.82 3.71 -11.66
N GLU A 853 37.72 4.77 -10.85
CA GLU A 853 36.44 5.22 -10.26
C GLU A 853 35.68 6.27 -11.11
N TRP A 854 36.29 6.79 -12.18
CA TRP A 854 35.65 7.73 -13.12
C TRP A 854 35.19 7.09 -14.45
N ASP A 855 35.55 5.84 -14.73
CA ASP A 855 35.20 5.11 -15.96
C ASP A 855 33.88 4.31 -15.89
N LEU A 856 33.05 4.56 -14.86
CA LEU A 856 31.72 3.94 -14.69
C LEU A 856 30.55 4.93 -14.78
N SER A 857 30.69 6.01 -15.56
CA SER A 857 29.60 6.94 -15.80
C SER A 857 28.89 6.70 -17.15
N MET A 858 27.59 6.36 -17.03
CA MET A 858 26.50 6.44 -18.01
C MET A 858 26.20 5.18 -18.86
N PRO A 859 25.22 4.33 -18.47
CA PRO A 859 24.40 3.68 -19.48
C PRO A 859 23.59 4.77 -20.19
N GLY A 860 23.91 4.97 -21.46
CA GLY A 860 23.37 6.03 -22.31
C GLY A 860 21.85 6.10 -22.35
N GLU A 861 21.36 7.33 -22.29
CA GLU A 861 20.13 7.72 -22.95
C GLU A 861 20.28 7.41 -24.43
N GLY A 862 19.59 6.36 -24.89
CA GLY A 862 19.43 6.08 -26.31
C GLY A 862 18.45 7.07 -26.92
N ASP A 863 19.00 8.13 -27.51
CA ASP A 863 18.35 8.95 -28.52
C ASP A 863 17.81 8.03 -29.64
N LEU A 864 16.49 8.00 -29.78
CA LEU A 864 15.84 7.59 -31.03
C LEU A 864 15.86 8.80 -31.96
N SER A 865 16.97 8.97 -32.68
CA SER A 865 16.99 9.76 -33.90
C SER A 865 16.61 8.87 -35.09
N ASP A 866 15.74 9.44 -35.92
CA ASP A 866 15.40 8.99 -37.27
C ASP A 866 16.63 8.54 -38.08
N GLU A 867 16.51 7.44 -38.83
CA GLU A 867 16.89 7.36 -40.25
C GLU A 867 16.50 6.00 -40.88
N ASN A 868 15.75 6.10 -41.99
CA ASN A 868 15.37 5.11 -43.04
C ASN A 868 14.29 4.06 -42.79
#